data_AF-A0A9E6CS96-F1
#
_entry.id   AF-A0A9E6CS96-F1
#
_cell.length_a   1.000
_cell.length_b   1.000
_cell.length_c   1.000
_cell.angle_alpha   90.00
_cell.angle_beta   90.00
_cell.angle_gamma   90.00
#
_symmetry.space_group_name_H-M   'P 1'
#
loop_
_entity.id
_entity.type
_entity.pdbx_description
1 polymer ?
#
loop_
_entity_poly.entity_id
_entity_poly.type
_entity_poly.pdbx_seq_one_letter_code
_entity_poly.pdbx_strand_id
1 'polypeptide(L)'
;MTRISNAASTNSLISQMQKTEARRVEANFQVVTGKVSGDYAGLATQSRRLVNLETMRDLNERFIQNNEAAELRLDVSALALDSVDTVIRDFREALINFQGSGAFDELSIASIQELAFNSLKNLEAFLNSDADGQYIFAGAKVDTEPVSLGLTTLTAFQSKYDGAINTYATTRDAHLSTLSVSSDTTKKNAEFINPSNWLTFRQDDDGVTTTSGTSSIEATSALFSDYKVGSRITITGTASNNGDYTVKSVSSDGTKVFVNTEIFTDETFPTGLTDDLAVTTATFDWPGGTQLTNADTGNIDFNRADRTITAATVDAFVNVSVGDTIQVGAAGGANGSYTVTAIDATNQVMTVSPGPVMTLADGTALDINDFNRVGFNRTGGTITSDLGGAFNDLRAGDRFTVSNSAQNNGTYTIGSVSTDGTQLTINESKLTDEGTISGSTYFDYTVGTQISFNNTTDVIQAQTITGTALAGAFSNLKAGDSITVNNSPTNNGTYTIASISTDGSAVTLDAGTVLPGSTEIDNDGTAITAAARGFLLDTGNEITFTPATKTISLNDITTAGSVTKNIFDDLRVGMQFTVAGTAGGTNDGIFTVASIAADGASITVSETIPALETFDPSVAGTAVTLKKFSAAGTIATSQSYYHGDTKALTHRVDQNRTMDVNLTAAHPTFEKMIRAMSLIIQGAFGTEGGLENNRDRVTQAAYLAEDAIKSPAGGTPPFGDEITTDFAKIISDLSFQQLLLRTSVIGQKDSNNLLGGYISKIENVDETEAITNLLEAQHALQASYQALSRVFNMSLADFL
;
A
#
# COMPACT_ATOMS: atom_id res chain seq x y z
N MET A 1 -26.50 105.59 12.49
CA MET A 1 -25.04 105.38 12.51
C MET A 1 -24.74 103.97 13.01
N THR A 2 -24.15 103.17 12.13
CA THR A 2 -23.62 101.83 12.38
C THR A 2 -22.58 101.86 13.49
N ARG A 3 -22.92 101.34 14.68
CA ARG A 3 -21.93 101.12 15.75
C ARG A 3 -21.33 99.73 15.61
N ILE A 4 -20.09 99.70 15.09
CA ILE A 4 -19.23 98.52 15.00
C ILE A 4 -19.09 97.83 16.38
N SER A 5 -19.25 98.55 17.50
CA SER A 5 -19.23 97.99 18.85
C SER A 5 -20.45 97.12 19.23
N ASN A 6 -21.65 97.41 18.71
CA ASN A 6 -22.86 96.62 19.02
C ASN A 6 -22.86 95.31 18.22
N ALA A 7 -22.52 95.38 16.93
CA ALA A 7 -22.35 94.20 16.08
C ALA A 7 -21.23 93.27 16.59
N ALA A 8 -20.09 93.81 17.05
CA ALA A 8 -19.02 93.02 17.64
C ALA A 8 -19.45 92.32 18.96
N SER A 9 -20.24 93.01 19.80
CA SER A 9 -20.75 92.46 21.06
C SER A 9 -21.81 91.38 20.83
N THR A 10 -22.73 91.61 19.90
CA THR A 10 -23.73 90.62 19.48
C THR A 10 -23.08 89.41 18.82
N ASN A 11 -22.09 89.61 17.93
CA ASN A 11 -21.34 88.51 17.32
C ASN A 11 -20.54 87.72 18.36
N SER A 12 -20.00 88.39 19.39
CA SER A 12 -19.32 87.71 20.51
C SER A 12 -20.30 86.87 21.35
N LEU A 13 -21.50 87.40 21.65
CA LEU A 13 -22.56 86.68 22.37
C LEU A 13 -23.10 85.49 21.57
N ILE A 14 -23.31 85.66 20.26
CA ILE A 14 -23.69 84.57 19.36
C ILE A 14 -22.58 83.52 19.29
N SER A 15 -21.32 83.92 19.20
CA SER A 15 -20.18 82.99 19.22
C SER A 15 -20.08 82.22 20.55
N GLN A 16 -20.30 82.89 21.69
CA GLN A 16 -20.34 82.22 23.00
C GLN A 16 -21.54 81.28 23.12
N MET A 17 -22.71 81.68 22.63
CA MET A 17 -23.91 80.84 22.60
C MET A 17 -23.70 79.60 21.73
N GLN A 18 -23.13 79.74 20.53
CA GLN A 18 -22.77 78.63 19.66
C GLN A 18 -21.76 77.68 20.32
N LYS A 19 -20.78 78.22 21.06
CA LYS A 19 -19.82 77.40 21.84
C LYS A 19 -20.49 76.66 22.99
N THR A 20 -21.41 77.31 23.72
CA THR A 20 -22.16 76.68 24.81
C THR A 20 -23.11 75.61 24.28
N GLU A 21 -23.75 75.85 23.14
CA GLU A 21 -24.60 74.86 22.48
C GLU A 21 -23.78 73.65 22.01
N ALA A 22 -22.59 73.86 21.44
CA ALA A 22 -21.67 72.77 21.10
C ALA A 22 -21.26 71.96 22.36
N ARG A 23 -20.96 72.62 23.48
CA ARG A 23 -20.68 71.94 24.76
C ARG A 23 -21.88 71.17 25.30
N ARG A 24 -23.10 71.72 25.18
CA ARG A 24 -24.33 71.03 25.58
C ARG A 24 -24.54 69.76 24.76
N VAL A 25 -24.33 69.83 23.44
CA VAL A 25 -24.45 68.68 22.54
C VAL A 25 -23.41 67.61 22.89
N GLU A 26 -22.16 68.01 23.13
CA GLU A 26 -21.08 67.09 23.53
C GLU A 26 -21.37 66.44 24.88
N ALA A 27 -21.70 67.22 25.92
CA ALA A 27 -22.03 66.67 27.23
C ALA A 27 -23.27 65.76 27.18
N ASN A 28 -24.26 66.09 26.33
CA ASN A 28 -25.41 65.21 26.11
C ASN A 28 -25.00 63.90 25.43
N PHE A 29 -24.11 63.94 24.44
CA PHE A 29 -23.53 62.75 23.83
C PHE A 29 -22.80 61.89 24.87
N GLN A 30 -21.95 62.51 25.69
CA GLN A 30 -21.17 61.84 26.73
C GLN A 30 -22.07 61.18 27.78
N VAL A 31 -23.14 61.86 28.22
CA VAL A 31 -24.13 61.31 29.17
C VAL A 31 -24.93 60.16 28.55
N VAL A 32 -25.29 60.24 27.27
CA VAL A 32 -26.09 59.20 26.60
C VAL A 32 -25.26 57.96 26.26
N THR A 33 -24.02 58.14 25.84
CA THR A 33 -23.16 57.04 25.36
C THR A 33 -22.23 56.49 26.43
N GLY A 34 -21.97 57.24 27.50
CA GLY A 34 -20.94 56.92 28.49
C GLY A 34 -19.51 57.04 27.94
N LYS A 35 -19.32 57.60 26.74
CA LYS A 35 -18.04 57.70 26.04
C LYS A 35 -17.56 59.13 25.96
N VAL A 36 -16.24 59.34 26.01
CA VAL A 36 -15.59 60.66 25.93
C VAL A 36 -15.78 61.31 24.55
N SER A 37 -15.78 60.52 23.48
CA SER A 37 -16.04 61.00 22.11
C SER A 37 -16.56 59.88 21.22
N GLY A 38 -17.28 60.24 20.16
CA GLY A 38 -17.77 59.31 19.13
C GLY A 38 -16.75 59.01 18.02
N ASP A 39 -15.62 59.73 17.99
CA ASP A 39 -14.54 59.50 17.04
C ASP A 39 -13.16 59.53 17.69
N TYR A 40 -12.14 59.06 16.97
CA TYR A 40 -10.75 59.13 17.44
C TYR A 40 -10.19 60.55 17.45
N ALA A 41 -10.85 61.53 16.82
CA ALA A 41 -10.41 62.91 16.79
C ALA A 41 -10.61 63.58 18.16
N GLY A 42 -11.71 63.27 18.85
CA GLY A 42 -11.95 63.69 20.24
C GLY A 42 -11.03 63.03 21.27
N LEU A 43 -10.29 61.98 20.89
CA LEU A 43 -9.30 61.29 21.73
C LEU A 43 -7.84 61.52 21.29
N ALA A 44 -7.57 62.54 20.47
CA ALA A 44 -6.33 62.71 19.69
C ALA A 44 -4.99 62.41 20.42
N THR A 45 -4.87 62.73 21.70
CA THR A 45 -3.66 62.47 22.50
C THR A 45 -3.42 60.98 22.79
N GLN A 46 -4.49 60.18 22.83
CA GLN A 46 -4.46 58.76 23.18
C GLN A 46 -4.88 57.84 22.04
N SER A 47 -5.36 58.36 20.90
CA SER A 47 -5.89 57.54 19.79
C SER A 47 -4.89 56.49 19.29
N ARG A 48 -3.59 56.81 19.17
CA ARG A 48 -2.58 55.81 18.75
C ARG A 48 -2.42 54.67 19.74
N ARG A 49 -2.52 54.99 21.04
CA ARG A 49 -2.46 53.99 22.10
C ARG A 49 -3.73 53.14 22.11
N LEU A 50 -4.89 53.77 21.97
CA LEU A 50 -6.19 53.07 21.90
C LEU A 50 -6.20 52.06 20.76
N VAL A 51 -5.88 52.49 19.53
CA VAL A 51 -5.83 51.61 18.35
C VAL A 51 -4.87 50.44 18.54
N ASN A 52 -3.70 50.68 19.16
CA ASN A 52 -2.74 49.61 19.43
C ASN A 52 -3.30 48.58 20.44
N LEU A 53 -3.97 49.04 21.51
CA LEU A 53 -4.62 48.18 22.50
C LEU A 53 -5.77 47.38 21.89
N GLU A 54 -6.60 48.00 21.06
CA GLU A 54 -7.69 47.34 20.32
C GLU A 54 -7.14 46.28 19.37
N THR A 55 -6.11 46.61 18.59
CA THR A 55 -5.45 45.66 17.67
C THR A 55 -4.87 44.46 18.42
N MET A 56 -4.23 44.69 19.56
CA MET A 56 -3.71 43.61 20.42
C MET A 56 -4.82 42.74 20.97
N ARG A 57 -5.92 43.34 21.42
CA ARG A 57 -7.10 42.63 21.93
C ARG A 57 -7.75 41.78 20.85
N ASP A 58 -7.94 42.32 19.65
CA ASP A 58 -8.52 41.61 18.50
C ASP A 58 -7.65 40.45 18.06
N LEU A 59 -6.32 40.63 18.07
CA LEU A 59 -5.39 39.55 17.76
C LEU A 59 -5.45 38.43 18.80
N ASN A 60 -5.47 38.77 20.09
CA ASN A 60 -5.68 37.79 21.16
C ASN A 60 -7.02 37.07 21.03
N GLU A 61 -8.10 37.79 20.69
CA GLU A 61 -9.43 37.19 20.50
C GLU A 61 -9.43 36.13 19.39
N ARG A 62 -8.73 36.39 18.27
CA ARG A 62 -8.54 35.40 17.19
C ARG A 62 -7.75 34.19 17.67
N PHE A 63 -6.70 34.39 18.46
CA PHE A 63 -5.95 33.26 19.04
C PHE A 63 -6.81 32.45 20.01
N ILE A 64 -7.63 33.09 20.85
CA ILE A 64 -8.58 32.41 21.75
C ILE A 64 -9.51 31.52 20.93
N GLN A 65 -10.17 32.06 19.91
CA GLN A 65 -11.11 31.31 19.07
C GLN A 65 -10.45 30.11 18.37
N ASN A 66 -9.26 30.33 17.78
CA ASN A 66 -8.51 29.25 17.12
C ASN A 66 -8.03 28.18 18.11
N ASN A 67 -7.61 28.58 19.31
CA ASN A 67 -7.16 27.67 20.35
C ASN A 67 -8.32 26.86 20.94
N GLU A 68 -9.49 27.47 21.14
CA GLU A 68 -10.71 26.77 21.60
C GLU A 68 -11.17 25.73 20.56
N ALA A 69 -11.10 26.05 19.27
CA ALA A 69 -11.37 25.08 18.20
C ALA A 69 -10.36 23.92 18.18
N ALA A 70 -9.07 24.22 18.38
CA ALA A 70 -8.05 23.20 18.48
C ALA A 70 -8.20 22.35 19.75
N GLU A 71 -8.57 22.93 20.89
CA GLU A 71 -8.85 22.23 22.16
C GLU A 71 -10.00 21.23 21.96
N LEU A 72 -11.11 21.63 21.33
CA LEU A 72 -12.21 20.72 20.99
C LEU A 72 -11.73 19.52 20.16
N ARG A 73 -10.89 19.76 19.14
CA ARG A 73 -10.35 18.67 18.30
C ARG A 73 -9.44 17.73 19.10
N LEU A 74 -8.63 18.25 20.02
CA LEU A 74 -7.81 17.43 20.92
C LEU A 74 -8.67 16.65 21.92
N ASP A 75 -9.78 17.22 22.41
CA ASP A 75 -10.72 16.54 23.30
C ASP A 75 -11.40 15.35 22.60
N VAL A 76 -11.85 15.53 21.35
CA VAL A 76 -12.39 14.42 20.54
C VAL A 76 -11.32 13.36 20.30
N SER A 77 -10.08 13.78 20.03
CA SER A 77 -8.95 12.85 19.88
C SER A 77 -8.70 12.07 21.17
N ALA A 78 -8.77 12.71 22.34
CA ALA A 78 -8.58 12.07 23.63
C ALA A 78 -9.65 11.01 23.91
N LEU A 79 -10.92 11.30 23.59
CA LEU A 79 -12.04 10.35 23.75
C LEU A 79 -11.89 9.12 22.84
N ALA A 80 -11.49 9.34 21.59
CA ALA A 80 -11.21 8.25 20.66
C ALA A 80 -10.05 7.39 21.18
N LEU A 81 -8.97 8.00 21.68
CA LEU A 81 -7.83 7.29 22.22
C LEU A 81 -8.14 6.52 23.51
N ASP A 82 -8.96 7.06 24.41
CA ASP A 82 -9.42 6.32 25.60
C ASP A 82 -10.17 5.03 25.22
N SER A 83 -10.98 5.12 24.17
CA SER A 83 -11.68 3.96 23.61
C SER A 83 -10.70 2.96 22.97
N VAL A 84 -9.69 3.44 22.25
CA VAL A 84 -8.62 2.59 21.68
C VAL A 84 -7.78 1.90 22.77
N ASP A 85 -7.41 2.60 23.85
CA ASP A 85 -6.68 2.03 25.00
C ASP A 85 -7.47 0.90 25.65
N THR A 86 -8.78 1.09 25.80
CA THR A 86 -9.69 0.06 26.32
C THR A 86 -9.70 -1.16 25.41
N VAL A 87 -9.89 -0.97 24.10
CA VAL A 87 -9.92 -2.08 23.13
C VAL A 87 -8.63 -2.91 23.15
N ILE A 88 -7.45 -2.28 23.15
CA ILE A 88 -6.18 -3.03 23.17
C ILE A 88 -5.95 -3.72 24.52
N ARG A 89 -6.37 -3.11 25.64
CA ARG A 89 -6.22 -3.72 26.97
C ARG A 89 -7.11 -4.95 27.12
N ASP A 90 -8.36 -4.85 26.69
CA ASP A 90 -9.32 -5.96 26.72
C ASP A 90 -8.86 -7.10 25.81
N PHE A 91 -8.40 -6.79 24.59
CA PHE A 91 -7.84 -7.78 23.69
C PHE A 91 -6.60 -8.48 24.28
N ARG A 92 -5.68 -7.72 24.88
CA ARG A 92 -4.49 -8.27 25.55
C ARG A 92 -4.87 -9.20 26.70
N GLU A 93 -5.83 -8.79 27.53
CA GLU A 93 -6.32 -9.62 28.64
C GLU A 93 -6.95 -10.92 28.12
N ALA A 94 -7.78 -10.83 27.08
CA ALA A 94 -8.36 -12.01 26.43
C ALA A 94 -7.28 -12.95 25.89
N LEU A 95 -6.23 -12.42 25.25
CA LEU A 95 -5.11 -13.22 24.76
C LEU A 95 -4.32 -13.91 25.86
N ILE A 96 -4.03 -13.21 26.96
CA ILE A 96 -3.33 -13.81 28.11
C ILE A 96 -4.18 -14.93 28.74
N ASN A 97 -5.49 -14.71 28.86
CA ASN A 97 -6.41 -15.72 29.38
C ASN A 97 -6.51 -16.94 28.45
N PHE A 98 -6.60 -16.72 27.13
CA PHE A 98 -6.58 -17.79 26.13
C PHE A 98 -5.27 -18.59 26.17
N GLN A 99 -4.13 -17.91 26.26
CA GLN A 99 -2.82 -18.55 26.38
C GLN A 99 -2.70 -19.35 27.69
N GLY A 100 -3.23 -18.81 28.80
CA GLY A 100 -3.19 -19.45 30.11
C GLY A 100 -4.10 -20.68 30.24
N SER A 101 -5.19 -20.75 29.46
CA SER A 101 -6.08 -21.92 29.45
C SER A 101 -5.44 -23.12 28.73
N GLY A 102 -4.58 -22.87 27.74
CA GLY A 102 -3.97 -23.90 26.90
C GLY A 102 -4.96 -24.64 25.99
N ALA A 103 -6.21 -24.17 25.92
CA ALA A 103 -7.30 -24.81 25.18
C ALA A 103 -7.36 -24.26 23.75
N PHE A 104 -6.78 -25.02 22.81
CA PHE A 104 -6.82 -24.75 21.37
C PHE A 104 -7.90 -25.60 20.68
N ASP A 105 -9.05 -25.75 21.32
CA ASP A 105 -10.24 -26.36 20.72
C ASP A 105 -11.01 -25.33 19.87
N GLU A 106 -11.92 -25.83 19.03
CA GLU A 106 -12.71 -25.04 18.09
C GLU A 106 -13.45 -23.88 18.76
N LEU A 107 -14.10 -24.13 19.91
CA LEU A 107 -14.91 -23.12 20.58
C LEU A 107 -14.03 -22.01 21.17
N SER A 108 -12.92 -22.39 21.79
CA SER A 108 -11.95 -21.43 22.35
C SER A 108 -11.31 -20.57 21.26
N ILE A 109 -10.94 -21.18 20.12
CA ILE A 109 -10.35 -20.46 18.97
C ILE A 109 -11.38 -19.53 18.32
N ALA A 110 -12.61 -20.01 18.06
CA ALA A 110 -13.67 -19.18 17.50
C ALA A 110 -13.95 -17.96 18.39
N SER A 111 -13.99 -18.14 19.71
CA SER A 111 -14.21 -17.06 20.67
C SER A 111 -13.13 -15.97 20.62
N ILE A 112 -11.84 -16.37 20.65
CA ILE A 112 -10.74 -15.38 20.61
C ILE A 112 -10.61 -14.69 19.25
N GLN A 113 -10.89 -15.40 18.14
CA GLN A 113 -10.88 -14.83 16.80
C GLN A 113 -12.03 -13.83 16.59
N GLU A 114 -13.24 -14.16 17.08
CA GLU A 114 -14.39 -13.27 17.02
C GLU A 114 -14.17 -12.01 17.89
N LEU A 115 -13.59 -12.17 19.08
CA LEU A 115 -13.20 -11.03 19.93
C LEU A 115 -12.16 -10.16 19.22
N ALA A 116 -11.11 -10.76 18.65
CA ALA A 116 -10.08 -10.04 17.91
C ALA A 116 -10.66 -9.26 16.72
N PHE A 117 -11.56 -9.88 15.96
CA PHE A 117 -12.23 -9.28 14.81
C PHE A 117 -13.11 -8.09 15.20
N ASN A 118 -13.89 -8.22 16.28
CA ASN A 118 -14.71 -7.13 16.79
C ASN A 118 -13.86 -5.99 17.38
N SER A 119 -12.77 -6.31 18.07
CA SER A 119 -11.78 -5.32 18.53
C SER A 119 -11.17 -4.56 17.36
N LEU A 120 -10.84 -5.24 16.26
CA LEU A 120 -10.27 -4.62 15.08
C LEU A 120 -11.28 -3.68 14.37
N LYS A 121 -12.56 -4.07 14.31
CA LYS A 121 -13.65 -3.19 13.83
C LYS A 121 -13.83 -1.95 14.69
N ASN A 122 -13.78 -2.11 16.02
CA ASN A 122 -13.86 -0.97 16.93
C ASN A 122 -12.67 -0.03 16.75
N LEU A 123 -11.47 -0.58 16.58
CA LEU A 123 -10.26 0.19 16.30
C LEU A 123 -10.36 0.98 14.99
N GLU A 124 -10.83 0.36 13.91
CA GLU A 124 -11.13 1.05 12.63
C GLU A 124 -12.08 2.23 12.85
N ALA A 125 -13.22 1.99 13.53
CA ALA A 125 -14.20 3.04 13.80
C ALA A 125 -13.63 4.20 14.62
N PHE A 126 -12.86 3.93 15.68
CA PHE A 126 -12.27 5.00 16.50
C PHE A 126 -11.16 5.76 15.77
N LEU A 127 -10.35 5.09 14.95
CA LEU A 127 -9.32 5.74 14.15
C LEU A 127 -9.91 6.54 12.97
N ASN A 128 -11.18 6.32 12.64
CA ASN A 128 -11.96 7.12 11.71
C ASN A 128 -12.86 8.16 12.40
N SER A 129 -12.55 8.53 13.66
CA SER A 129 -13.28 9.63 14.34
C SER A 129 -13.08 10.97 13.62
N ASP A 130 -14.17 11.73 13.49
CA ASP A 130 -14.18 13.06 12.90
C ASP A 130 -14.58 14.16 13.91
N ALA A 131 -14.16 15.39 13.61
CA ALA A 131 -14.62 16.60 14.27
C ALA A 131 -15.02 17.61 13.19
N ASP A 132 -16.29 18.02 13.16
CA ASP A 132 -16.84 18.91 12.13
C ASP A 132 -16.68 18.38 10.69
N GLY A 133 -16.83 17.06 10.50
CA GLY A 133 -16.67 16.39 9.20
C GLY A 133 -15.22 16.22 8.75
N GLN A 134 -14.25 16.58 9.59
CA GLN A 134 -12.82 16.43 9.34
C GLN A 134 -12.23 15.29 10.17
N TYR A 135 -11.67 14.27 9.51
CA TYR A 135 -11.04 13.14 10.17
C TYR A 135 -9.80 13.57 10.96
N ILE A 136 -9.73 13.20 12.24
CA ILE A 136 -8.72 13.73 13.16
C ILE A 136 -7.36 13.03 13.01
N PHE A 137 -7.35 11.77 12.57
CA PHE A 137 -6.16 10.92 12.42
C PHE A 137 -5.66 10.80 10.96
N ALA A 138 -6.18 11.61 10.03
CA ALA A 138 -5.88 11.55 8.60
C ALA A 138 -4.67 12.39 8.13
N GLY A 139 -4.02 13.11 9.05
CA GLY A 139 -3.01 14.09 8.67
C GLY A 139 -3.66 15.26 7.93
N ALA A 140 -3.03 15.77 6.87
CA ALA A 140 -3.59 16.89 6.10
C ALA A 140 -4.77 16.49 5.19
N LYS A 141 -5.01 15.19 4.96
CA LYS A 141 -6.13 14.68 4.16
C LYS A 141 -7.40 14.51 5.00
N VAL A 142 -7.88 15.58 5.60
CA VAL A 142 -8.99 15.54 6.56
C VAL A 142 -10.34 15.11 5.96
N ASP A 143 -10.51 15.15 4.64
CA ASP A 143 -11.75 14.78 3.93
C ASP A 143 -11.79 13.31 3.47
N THR A 144 -10.81 12.48 3.85
CA THR A 144 -10.73 11.07 3.45
C THR A 144 -10.64 10.20 4.70
N GLU A 145 -11.45 9.14 4.73
CA GLU A 145 -11.43 8.16 5.82
C GLU A 145 -10.01 7.59 5.98
N PRO A 146 -9.36 7.80 7.14
CA PRO A 146 -7.93 7.52 7.28
C PRO A 146 -7.60 6.05 7.35
N VAL A 147 -8.50 5.20 7.85
CA VAL A 147 -8.30 3.76 8.01
C VAL A 147 -9.33 3.00 7.20
N SER A 148 -8.89 2.06 6.38
CA SER A 148 -9.76 1.04 5.81
C SER A 148 -9.09 -0.33 5.89
N LEU A 149 -9.69 -1.23 6.66
CA LEU A 149 -9.21 -2.61 6.85
C LEU A 149 -10.01 -3.63 6.01
N GLY A 150 -11.10 -3.19 5.37
CA GLY A 150 -11.95 -4.05 4.54
C GLY A 150 -12.70 -5.12 5.34
N LEU A 151 -13.05 -4.83 6.60
CA LEU A 151 -13.63 -5.79 7.54
C LEU A 151 -15.14 -5.97 7.33
N THR A 152 -15.53 -6.95 6.51
CA THR A 152 -16.94 -7.32 6.34
C THR A 152 -17.35 -8.37 7.38
N THR A 153 -16.87 -9.60 7.25
CA THR A 153 -17.09 -10.72 8.19
C THR A 153 -15.77 -11.41 8.54
N LEU A 154 -15.74 -12.13 9.67
CA LEU A 154 -14.60 -12.96 10.06
C LEU A 154 -14.23 -13.95 8.94
N THR A 155 -15.21 -14.65 8.40
CA THR A 155 -15.02 -15.61 7.30
C THR A 155 -14.45 -14.95 6.04
N ALA A 156 -14.91 -13.75 5.67
CA ALA A 156 -14.37 -13.03 4.52
C ALA A 156 -12.91 -12.59 4.76
N PHE A 157 -12.58 -12.17 5.99
CA PHE A 157 -11.20 -11.89 6.38
C PHE A 157 -10.34 -13.15 6.29
N GLN A 158 -10.78 -14.28 6.84
CA GLN A 158 -10.06 -15.55 6.80
C GLN A 158 -9.94 -16.14 5.39
N SER A 159 -10.89 -15.86 4.50
CA SER A 159 -10.79 -16.23 3.08
C SER A 159 -9.79 -15.38 2.31
N LYS A 160 -9.52 -14.15 2.80
CA LYS A 160 -8.47 -13.27 2.27
C LYS A 160 -7.11 -13.58 2.89
N TYR A 161 -7.10 -13.92 4.18
CA TYR A 161 -5.93 -14.24 4.98
C TYR A 161 -6.13 -15.62 5.62
N ASP A 162 -5.84 -16.67 4.85
CA ASP A 162 -6.00 -18.07 5.26
C ASP A 162 -4.98 -18.50 6.32
N GLY A 163 -3.93 -17.70 6.56
CA GLY A 163 -2.93 -17.95 7.58
C GLY A 163 -1.91 -19.02 7.23
N ALA A 164 -1.98 -19.61 6.03
CA ALA A 164 -0.99 -20.55 5.47
C ALA A 164 -0.30 -19.89 4.26
N ILE A 165 -1.04 -19.73 3.16
CA ILE A 165 -0.57 -19.20 1.88
C ILE A 165 -0.62 -17.67 1.89
N ASN A 166 -1.80 -17.16 2.24
CA ASN A 166 -2.12 -15.75 2.35
C ASN A 166 -2.09 -15.37 3.82
N THR A 167 -0.93 -14.88 4.25
CA THR A 167 -0.76 -14.40 5.62
C THR A 167 -0.95 -12.89 5.68
N TYR A 168 -1.43 -12.41 6.83
CA TYR A 168 -1.41 -11.00 7.14
C TYR A 168 0.03 -10.52 7.28
N ALA A 169 0.34 -9.30 6.84
CA ALA A 169 1.71 -8.81 6.85
C ALA A 169 2.30 -8.79 8.28
N THR A 170 3.58 -9.14 8.38
CA THR A 170 4.26 -9.31 9.66
C THR A 170 5.08 -8.10 10.07
N THR A 171 5.22 -7.11 9.19
CA THR A 171 6.00 -5.89 9.44
C THR A 171 5.20 -4.64 9.16
N ARG A 172 5.51 -3.57 9.91
CA ARG A 172 4.92 -2.25 9.73
C ARG A 172 5.09 -1.69 8.32
N ASP A 173 6.29 -1.80 7.76
CA ASP A 173 6.57 -1.23 6.44
C ASP A 173 5.72 -1.91 5.35
N ALA A 174 5.44 -3.21 5.49
CA ALA A 174 4.53 -3.92 4.60
C ALA A 174 3.07 -3.42 4.75
N HIS A 175 2.62 -3.11 5.97
CA HIS A 175 1.28 -2.56 6.24
C HIS A 175 1.03 -1.14 5.77
N LEU A 176 2.08 -0.36 5.51
CA LEU A 176 1.96 1.01 5.02
C LEU A 176 2.42 1.13 3.56
N SER A 177 2.79 0.01 2.94
CA SER A 177 3.33 0.00 1.58
C SER A 177 2.24 0.32 0.57
N THR A 178 2.46 1.39 -0.21
CA THR A 178 1.63 1.83 -1.33
C THR A 178 2.50 1.99 -2.57
N LEU A 179 2.94 0.86 -3.11
CA LEU A 179 3.75 0.79 -4.31
C LEU A 179 2.87 0.26 -5.45
N SER A 180 2.96 0.90 -6.60
CA SER A 180 2.36 0.38 -7.82
C SER A 180 3.31 0.65 -8.96
N VAL A 181 3.72 -0.43 -9.62
CA VAL A 181 4.56 -0.37 -10.81
C VAL A 181 3.78 -1.02 -11.93
N SER A 182 3.52 -0.25 -12.99
CA SER A 182 2.84 -0.70 -14.22
C SER A 182 3.74 -0.61 -15.44
N SER A 183 4.92 -0.02 -15.28
CA SER A 183 5.95 0.10 -16.31
C SER A 183 7.31 0.39 -15.69
N ASP A 184 8.37 -0.03 -16.36
CA ASP A 184 9.74 0.38 -15.99
C ASP A 184 10.08 1.75 -16.57
N THR A 185 9.60 2.81 -15.89
CA THR A 185 9.87 4.18 -16.32
C THR A 185 11.34 4.59 -16.13
N THR A 186 12.11 3.88 -15.31
CA THR A 186 13.55 4.17 -15.12
C THR A 186 14.36 3.84 -16.37
N LYS A 187 13.81 2.98 -17.23
CA LYS A 187 14.38 2.58 -18.53
C LYS A 187 13.47 2.95 -19.71
N LYS A 188 12.56 3.92 -19.54
CA LYS A 188 11.63 4.41 -20.58
C LYS A 188 12.31 4.80 -21.90
N ASN A 189 13.57 5.18 -21.79
CA ASN A 189 14.36 5.63 -22.92
C ASN A 189 15.47 4.63 -23.28
N ALA A 190 15.38 3.36 -22.89
CA ALA A 190 16.20 2.32 -23.51
C ALA A 190 15.40 1.77 -24.71
N GLU A 191 15.96 1.83 -25.92
CA GLU A 191 15.34 1.43 -27.19
C GLU A 191 15.07 -0.09 -27.25
N PHE A 192 15.71 -0.80 -26.32
CA PHE A 192 15.71 -2.24 -26.13
C PHE A 192 14.83 -2.69 -24.96
N ILE A 193 14.09 -1.76 -24.35
CA ILE A 193 13.16 -2.06 -23.26
C ILE A 193 11.88 -1.31 -23.53
N ASN A 194 10.85 -2.04 -23.97
CA ASN A 194 9.51 -1.48 -23.95
C ASN A 194 9.11 -1.33 -22.47
N PRO A 195 8.97 -0.10 -21.93
CA PRO A 195 8.68 0.09 -20.52
C PRO A 195 7.34 -0.53 -20.10
N SER A 196 6.42 -0.77 -21.04
CA SER A 196 5.16 -1.46 -20.79
C SER A 196 5.29 -2.98 -20.73
N ASN A 197 6.39 -3.56 -21.23
CA ASN A 197 6.70 -4.99 -21.22
C ASN A 197 7.98 -5.18 -20.39
N TRP A 198 7.84 -5.24 -19.07
CA TRP A 198 8.95 -5.09 -18.14
C TRP A 198 9.09 -6.24 -17.14
N LEU A 199 8.15 -7.20 -17.17
CA LEU A 199 8.10 -8.31 -16.23
C LEU A 199 8.58 -9.61 -16.88
N THR A 200 9.31 -10.40 -16.11
CA THR A 200 9.51 -11.83 -16.36
C THR A 200 9.05 -12.60 -15.13
N PHE A 201 8.16 -13.55 -15.33
CA PHE A 201 7.68 -14.45 -14.29
C PHE A 201 8.44 -15.77 -14.41
N ARG A 202 8.93 -16.25 -13.27
CA ARG A 202 9.60 -17.54 -13.14
C ARG A 202 8.80 -18.39 -12.18
N GLN A 203 8.40 -19.53 -12.67
CA GLN A 203 7.97 -20.63 -11.83
C GLN A 203 9.12 -21.05 -10.89
N ASP A 204 8.77 -21.79 -9.83
CA ASP A 204 9.72 -22.40 -8.90
C ASP A 204 10.74 -23.33 -9.59
N ASP A 205 11.94 -23.42 -8.98
CA ASP A 205 13.14 -24.05 -9.56
C ASP A 205 12.97 -25.54 -9.95
N ASP A 206 11.98 -26.24 -9.41
CA ASP A 206 11.71 -27.63 -9.79
C ASP A 206 10.94 -27.74 -11.11
N GLY A 207 10.33 -26.64 -11.60
CA GLY A 207 9.51 -26.61 -12.83
C GLY A 207 8.31 -27.56 -12.78
N VAL A 208 8.00 -28.07 -11.59
CA VAL A 208 6.98 -29.07 -11.36
C VAL A 208 5.76 -28.32 -10.85
N THR A 209 4.71 -28.29 -11.66
CA THR A 209 3.42 -27.67 -11.28
C THR A 209 2.78 -28.33 -10.06
N THR A 210 3.39 -29.40 -9.54
CA THR A 210 2.85 -30.25 -8.48
C THR A 210 3.63 -30.19 -7.15
N THR A 211 4.56 -29.26 -6.93
CA THR A 211 5.30 -29.11 -5.67
C THR A 211 5.27 -27.67 -5.16
N SER A 212 5.22 -27.44 -3.85
CA SER A 212 5.33 -26.06 -3.33
C SER A 212 6.75 -25.52 -3.57
N GLY A 213 6.86 -24.21 -3.73
CA GLY A 213 8.14 -23.63 -4.11
C GLY A 213 8.20 -22.12 -3.95
N THR A 214 9.34 -21.58 -4.36
CA THR A 214 9.59 -20.13 -4.39
C THR A 214 9.71 -19.72 -5.83
N SER A 215 8.72 -18.99 -6.32
CA SER A 215 8.73 -18.40 -7.64
C SER A 215 9.34 -17.01 -7.60
N SER A 216 9.72 -16.47 -8.75
CA SER A 216 10.27 -15.11 -8.82
C SER A 216 9.66 -14.27 -9.93
N ILE A 217 9.61 -12.96 -9.67
CA ILE A 217 9.18 -11.94 -10.59
C ILE A 217 10.36 -11.01 -10.77
N GLU A 218 10.77 -10.80 -12.02
CA GLU A 218 11.96 -10.06 -12.37
C GLU A 218 11.57 -8.81 -13.19
N ALA A 219 12.24 -7.69 -12.91
CA ALA A 219 12.06 -6.41 -13.59
C ALA A 219 13.35 -5.97 -14.30
N THR A 220 13.22 -4.99 -15.19
CA THR A 220 14.34 -4.53 -16.03
C THR A 220 15.35 -3.67 -15.27
N SER A 221 14.94 -3.14 -14.12
CA SER A 221 15.73 -2.32 -13.21
C SER A 221 15.36 -2.64 -11.76
N ALA A 222 15.95 -1.89 -10.82
CA ALA A 222 15.76 -2.04 -9.39
C ALA A 222 14.35 -1.60 -8.88
N LEU A 223 13.28 -1.84 -9.66
CA LEU A 223 11.90 -1.40 -9.38
C LEU A 223 11.34 -1.99 -8.09
N PHE A 224 11.85 -3.14 -7.66
CA PHE A 224 11.35 -3.83 -6.49
C PHE A 224 12.07 -3.47 -5.20
N SER A 225 13.05 -2.56 -5.23
CA SER A 225 13.85 -2.16 -4.05
C SER A 225 13.01 -1.73 -2.84
N ASP A 226 11.85 -1.12 -3.10
CA ASP A 226 10.97 -0.62 -2.04
C ASP A 226 9.94 -1.66 -1.55
N TYR A 227 9.77 -2.77 -2.26
CA TYR A 227 8.89 -3.86 -1.83
C TYR A 227 9.47 -4.53 -0.57
N LYS A 228 8.59 -4.87 0.37
CA LYS A 228 8.99 -5.41 1.68
C LYS A 228 8.55 -6.86 1.83
N VAL A 229 9.37 -7.65 2.51
CA VAL A 229 9.03 -9.02 2.90
C VAL A 229 7.72 -9.05 3.69
N GLY A 230 6.86 -10.00 3.38
CA GLY A 230 5.52 -10.13 3.96
C GLY A 230 4.47 -9.22 3.32
N SER A 231 4.84 -8.28 2.44
CA SER A 231 3.86 -7.51 1.67
C SER A 231 3.11 -8.43 0.73
N ARG A 232 1.80 -8.17 0.55
CA ARG A 232 1.00 -8.82 -0.50
C ARG A 232 1.01 -7.93 -1.72
N ILE A 233 1.28 -8.56 -2.85
CA ILE A 233 1.25 -7.91 -4.14
C ILE A 233 0.07 -8.47 -4.93
N THR A 234 -0.69 -7.59 -5.55
CA THR A 234 -1.65 -7.96 -6.60
C THR A 234 -1.00 -7.74 -7.95
N ILE A 235 -1.09 -8.76 -8.79
CA ILE A 235 -0.63 -8.74 -10.17
C ILE A 235 -1.87 -8.68 -11.05
N THR A 236 -1.90 -7.71 -11.96
CA THR A 236 -2.99 -7.51 -12.92
C THR A 236 -2.46 -7.20 -14.30
N GLY A 237 -3.25 -7.47 -15.33
CA GLY A 237 -2.91 -7.13 -16.71
C GLY A 237 -1.85 -8.04 -17.35
N THR A 238 -1.56 -9.19 -16.75
CA THR A 238 -0.73 -10.26 -17.35
C THR A 238 -1.62 -11.30 -18.04
N ALA A 239 -1.04 -12.17 -18.85
CA ALA A 239 -1.75 -13.23 -19.56
C ALA A 239 -2.14 -14.40 -18.63
N SER A 240 -1.25 -14.79 -17.71
CA SER A 240 -1.40 -16.03 -16.93
C SER A 240 -1.15 -15.88 -15.43
N ASN A 241 -0.60 -14.74 -14.99
CA ASN A 241 -0.13 -14.54 -13.62
C ASN A 241 -0.93 -13.51 -12.82
N ASN A 242 -2.18 -13.24 -13.21
CA ASN A 242 -3.04 -12.33 -12.46
C ASN A 242 -3.47 -13.00 -11.16
N GLY A 243 -3.30 -12.32 -10.05
CA GLY A 243 -3.57 -12.89 -8.73
C GLY A 243 -2.88 -12.15 -7.61
N ASP A 244 -3.02 -12.70 -6.41
CA ASP A 244 -2.43 -12.16 -5.21
C ASP A 244 -1.33 -13.09 -4.70
N TYR A 245 -0.19 -12.51 -4.34
CA TYR A 245 0.99 -13.26 -3.91
C TYR A 245 1.64 -12.62 -2.68
N THR A 246 2.30 -13.44 -1.85
CA THR A 246 3.04 -12.97 -0.67
C THR A 246 4.52 -12.87 -1.00
N VAL A 247 5.12 -11.69 -0.74
CA VAL A 247 6.56 -11.45 -0.95
C VAL A 247 7.37 -12.21 0.09
N LYS A 248 8.13 -13.21 -0.35
CA LYS A 248 9.08 -13.97 0.47
C LYS A 248 10.41 -13.23 0.67
N SER A 249 10.95 -12.68 -0.41
CA SER A 249 12.21 -11.90 -0.36
C SER A 249 12.34 -10.99 -1.58
N VAL A 250 13.24 -10.02 -1.50
CA VAL A 250 13.62 -9.13 -2.61
C VAL A 250 15.12 -9.24 -2.80
N SER A 251 15.59 -9.30 -4.04
CA SER A 251 17.03 -9.35 -4.33
C SER A 251 17.74 -8.07 -3.87
N SER A 252 19.02 -8.17 -3.52
CA SER A 252 19.81 -7.02 -3.04
C SER A 252 19.98 -5.91 -4.07
N ASP A 253 19.85 -6.22 -5.36
CA ASP A 253 19.87 -5.26 -6.46
C ASP A 253 18.47 -4.69 -6.80
N GLY A 254 17.42 -5.12 -6.08
CA GLY A 254 16.04 -4.68 -6.27
C GLY A 254 15.38 -5.10 -7.58
N THR A 255 16.01 -5.99 -8.35
CA THR A 255 15.50 -6.41 -9.67
C THR A 255 14.55 -7.61 -9.61
N LYS A 256 14.52 -8.35 -8.50
CA LYS A 256 13.67 -9.53 -8.31
C LYS A 256 12.87 -9.49 -7.02
N VAL A 257 11.63 -9.93 -7.11
CA VAL A 257 10.77 -10.30 -5.97
C VAL A 257 10.56 -11.79 -6.01
N PHE A 258 10.81 -12.46 -4.90
CA PHE A 258 10.48 -13.86 -4.71
C PHE A 258 9.14 -13.96 -3.99
N VAL A 259 8.25 -14.81 -4.47
CA VAL A 259 6.94 -15.06 -3.90
C VAL A 259 6.76 -16.53 -3.55
N ASN A 260 5.95 -16.82 -2.54
CA ASN A 260 5.56 -18.19 -2.25
C ASN A 260 4.59 -18.68 -3.34
N THR A 261 4.82 -19.90 -3.84
CA THR A 261 3.88 -20.61 -4.72
C THR A 261 3.50 -21.94 -4.09
N GLU A 262 2.20 -22.12 -3.85
CA GLU A 262 1.63 -23.32 -3.23
C GLU A 262 0.62 -23.99 -4.16
N ILE A 263 0.48 -25.32 -4.03
CA ILE A 263 -0.31 -26.19 -4.92
C ILE A 263 -1.14 -27.18 -4.15
N PHE A 264 -2.18 -27.68 -4.80
CA PHE A 264 -2.91 -28.87 -4.35
C PHE A 264 -1.97 -30.07 -4.20
N THR A 265 -2.25 -30.95 -3.26
CA THR A 265 -1.72 -32.31 -3.19
C THR A 265 -2.73 -33.32 -3.74
N ASP A 266 -2.24 -34.48 -4.23
CA ASP A 266 -3.13 -35.56 -4.65
C ASP A 266 -3.80 -36.20 -3.42
N GLU A 267 -5.10 -36.03 -3.27
CA GLU A 267 -5.88 -36.61 -2.16
C GLU A 267 -7.16 -37.24 -2.67
N THR A 268 -7.34 -38.53 -2.42
CA THR A 268 -8.60 -39.22 -2.68
C THR A 268 -9.28 -39.48 -1.35
N PHE A 269 -10.43 -38.84 -1.14
CA PHE A 269 -11.18 -39.04 0.08
C PHE A 269 -12.09 -40.25 -0.04
N PRO A 270 -12.37 -40.92 1.07
CA PRO A 270 -13.32 -42.00 1.09
C PRO A 270 -14.77 -41.52 1.26
N THR A 271 -15.72 -42.41 1.00
CA THR A 271 -17.16 -42.18 1.16
C THR A 271 -17.47 -41.97 2.64
N GLY A 272 -18.07 -40.84 3.01
CA GLY A 272 -18.32 -40.50 4.41
C GLY A 272 -19.33 -41.40 5.12
N LEU A 273 -19.54 -41.15 6.43
CA LEU A 273 -20.42 -41.96 7.27
C LEU A 273 -21.85 -42.03 6.71
N THR A 274 -22.27 -43.24 6.34
CA THR A 274 -23.68 -43.55 6.09
C THR A 274 -24.32 -44.11 7.36
N ASP A 275 -25.62 -43.85 7.56
CA ASP A 275 -26.39 -44.55 8.60
C ASP A 275 -26.44 -46.04 8.24
N ASP A 276 -25.67 -46.86 8.96
CA ASP A 276 -25.65 -48.31 8.78
C ASP A 276 -25.67 -48.99 10.15
N LEU A 277 -26.83 -49.58 10.45
CA LEU A 277 -27.08 -50.24 11.72
C LEU A 277 -26.62 -51.69 11.65
N ALA A 278 -25.77 -52.09 12.61
CA ALA A 278 -25.33 -53.46 12.84
C ALA A 278 -24.44 -54.06 11.73
N VAL A 279 -23.42 -53.32 11.33
CA VAL A 279 -22.36 -53.79 10.43
C VAL A 279 -21.50 -54.84 11.14
N THR A 280 -21.44 -56.06 10.57
CA THR A 280 -20.76 -57.22 11.17
C THR A 280 -19.39 -57.52 10.54
N THR A 281 -18.96 -56.71 9.57
CA THR A 281 -17.74 -56.96 8.80
C THR A 281 -16.72 -55.83 8.88
N ALA A 282 -17.03 -54.75 9.61
CA ALA A 282 -16.19 -53.56 9.67
C ALA A 282 -14.79 -53.89 10.21
N THR A 283 -13.78 -53.25 9.64
CA THR A 283 -12.39 -53.28 10.09
C THR A 283 -11.89 -51.86 10.34
N PHE A 284 -11.03 -51.66 11.33
CA PHE A 284 -10.47 -50.35 11.67
C PHE A 284 -8.95 -50.40 11.75
N ASP A 285 -8.27 -49.63 10.89
CA ASP A 285 -6.82 -49.39 11.00
C ASP A 285 -6.53 -48.01 11.58
N TRP A 286 -5.48 -47.86 12.37
CA TRP A 286 -5.06 -46.57 12.95
C TRP A 286 -3.54 -46.51 13.15
N PRO A 287 -2.96 -45.30 13.34
CA PRO A 287 -1.52 -45.14 13.35
C PRO A 287 -0.85 -45.92 14.49
N GLY A 288 0.06 -46.84 14.15
CA GLY A 288 0.83 -47.61 15.12
C GLY A 288 0.06 -48.73 15.85
N GLY A 289 -1.20 -48.96 15.51
CA GLY A 289 -2.07 -49.97 16.10
C GLY A 289 -2.16 -51.29 15.33
N THR A 290 -2.81 -52.30 15.93
CA THR A 290 -3.16 -53.56 15.26
C THR A 290 -4.62 -53.50 14.83
N GLN A 291 -4.92 -53.69 13.55
CA GLN A 291 -6.28 -53.60 12.98
C GLN A 291 -7.37 -54.22 13.89
N LEU A 292 -8.41 -53.44 14.21
CA LEU A 292 -9.59 -53.96 14.91
C LEU A 292 -10.50 -54.63 13.89
N THR A 293 -11.09 -55.74 14.30
CA THR A 293 -12.07 -56.49 13.53
C THR A 293 -13.37 -56.62 14.32
N ASN A 294 -14.41 -57.19 13.70
CA ASN A 294 -15.64 -57.53 14.42
C ASN A 294 -15.41 -58.43 15.66
N ALA A 295 -14.30 -59.19 15.74
CA ALA A 295 -13.99 -59.95 16.95
C ALA A 295 -13.66 -59.06 18.16
N ASP A 296 -13.13 -57.86 17.91
CA ASP A 296 -12.72 -56.88 18.91
C ASP A 296 -13.87 -55.92 19.22
N THR A 297 -14.55 -55.43 18.18
CA THR A 297 -15.57 -54.38 18.31
C THR A 297 -16.99 -54.90 18.51
N GLY A 298 -17.26 -56.15 18.12
CA GLY A 298 -18.62 -56.61 17.87
C GLY A 298 -19.30 -55.77 16.76
N ASN A 299 -20.63 -55.90 16.63
CA ASN A 299 -21.38 -55.16 15.63
C ASN A 299 -21.15 -53.65 15.78
N ILE A 300 -20.92 -52.98 14.67
CA ILE A 300 -20.75 -51.54 14.63
C ILE A 300 -22.05 -50.88 14.19
N ASP A 301 -22.38 -49.77 14.84
CA ASP A 301 -23.42 -48.85 14.41
C ASP A 301 -22.77 -47.54 13.95
N PHE A 302 -23.04 -47.15 12.71
CA PHE A 302 -22.60 -45.89 12.13
C PHE A 302 -23.79 -44.93 12.12
N ASN A 303 -23.67 -43.82 12.84
CA ASN A 303 -24.70 -42.79 12.89
C ASN A 303 -24.15 -41.49 12.29
N ARG A 304 -24.70 -41.12 11.14
CA ARG A 304 -24.34 -39.91 10.41
C ARG A 304 -24.77 -38.64 11.14
N ALA A 305 -25.96 -38.64 11.72
CA ALA A 305 -26.51 -37.45 12.39
C ALA A 305 -25.68 -37.07 13.62
N ASP A 306 -25.28 -38.06 14.41
CA ASP A 306 -24.51 -37.88 15.63
C ASP A 306 -22.99 -37.97 15.41
N ARG A 307 -22.56 -38.29 14.17
CA ARG A 307 -21.15 -38.50 13.79
C ARG A 307 -20.42 -39.52 14.66
N THR A 308 -21.14 -40.56 15.08
CA THR A 308 -20.60 -41.57 15.98
C THR A 308 -20.42 -42.91 15.28
N ILE A 309 -19.35 -43.59 15.68
CA ILE A 309 -19.12 -45.00 15.41
C ILE A 309 -19.20 -45.70 16.77
N THR A 310 -20.22 -46.54 16.92
CA THR A 310 -20.51 -47.23 18.18
C THR A 310 -20.20 -48.71 18.05
N ALA A 311 -19.30 -49.21 18.89
CA ALA A 311 -19.01 -50.63 19.00
C ALA A 311 -20.00 -51.33 19.94
N ALA A 312 -20.31 -52.61 19.68
CA ALA A 312 -21.09 -53.43 20.60
C ALA A 312 -20.30 -53.82 21.85
N THR A 313 -18.97 -53.89 21.76
CA THR A 313 -18.06 -54.25 22.85
C THR A 313 -17.57 -53.00 23.60
N VAL A 314 -17.65 -53.03 24.93
CA VAL A 314 -17.04 -52.00 25.80
C VAL A 314 -15.52 -52.11 25.72
N ASP A 315 -14.82 -50.98 25.78
CA ASP A 315 -13.37 -50.87 25.63
C ASP A 315 -12.81 -51.21 24.23
N ALA A 316 -13.68 -51.36 23.22
CA ALA A 316 -13.27 -51.67 21.85
C ALA A 316 -12.27 -50.66 21.26
N PHE A 317 -12.39 -49.38 21.62
CA PHE A 317 -11.53 -48.30 21.13
C PHE A 317 -10.50 -47.82 22.15
N VAL A 318 -10.19 -48.60 23.19
CA VAL A 318 -9.29 -48.19 24.30
C VAL A 318 -7.88 -47.78 23.86
N ASN A 319 -7.43 -48.26 22.69
CA ASN A 319 -6.10 -47.96 22.14
C ASN A 319 -6.14 -46.96 20.97
N VAL A 320 -7.30 -46.38 20.70
CA VAL A 320 -7.48 -45.28 19.75
C VAL A 320 -7.47 -43.98 20.56
N SER A 321 -6.82 -42.94 20.04
CA SER A 321 -6.75 -41.63 20.69
C SER A 321 -7.52 -40.56 19.92
N VAL A 322 -7.97 -39.53 20.63
CA VAL A 322 -8.47 -38.31 19.99
C VAL A 322 -7.34 -37.69 19.16
N GLY A 323 -7.64 -37.36 17.90
CA GLY A 323 -6.69 -36.88 16.89
C GLY A 323 -6.18 -37.98 15.95
N ASP A 324 -6.41 -39.26 16.26
CA ASP A 324 -6.01 -40.35 15.36
C ASP A 324 -6.86 -40.35 14.09
N THR A 325 -6.21 -40.58 12.95
CA THR A 325 -6.89 -40.88 11.69
C THR A 325 -7.10 -42.38 11.57
N ILE A 326 -8.36 -42.81 11.63
CA ILE A 326 -8.75 -44.21 11.48
C ILE A 326 -9.15 -44.50 10.02
N GLN A 327 -8.91 -45.71 9.54
CA GLN A 327 -9.43 -46.24 8.28
C GLN A 327 -10.46 -47.31 8.57
N VAL A 328 -11.69 -47.09 8.12
CA VAL A 328 -12.83 -47.99 8.20
C VAL A 328 -12.95 -48.75 6.89
N GLY A 329 -12.79 -50.06 6.95
CA GLY A 329 -12.98 -50.97 5.82
C GLY A 329 -14.15 -51.92 6.05
N ALA A 330 -14.60 -52.59 4.99
CA ALA A 330 -15.63 -53.62 5.01
C ALA A 330 -16.95 -53.24 5.75
N ALA A 331 -17.30 -51.95 5.74
CA ALA A 331 -18.45 -51.33 6.37
C ALA A 331 -19.44 -50.71 5.35
N GLY A 332 -19.49 -51.23 4.13
CA GLY A 332 -20.44 -50.77 3.12
C GLY A 332 -20.25 -49.29 2.75
N GLY A 333 -21.31 -48.49 2.90
CA GLY A 333 -21.31 -47.05 2.60
C GLY A 333 -20.46 -46.22 3.57
N ALA A 334 -20.15 -46.75 4.75
CA ALA A 334 -19.33 -46.09 5.76
C ALA A 334 -17.83 -46.36 5.60
N ASN A 335 -17.40 -47.05 4.54
CA ASN A 335 -15.99 -47.29 4.25
C ASN A 335 -15.24 -45.96 4.08
N GLY A 336 -14.30 -45.69 4.97
CA GLY A 336 -13.49 -44.50 4.85
C GLY A 336 -12.58 -44.13 6.00
N SER A 337 -11.85 -43.06 5.78
CA SER A 337 -10.90 -42.43 6.67
C SER A 337 -11.63 -41.36 7.44
N TYR A 338 -11.46 -41.39 8.76
CA TYR A 338 -12.07 -40.42 9.65
C TYR A 338 -11.07 -39.98 10.71
N THR A 339 -11.19 -38.75 11.20
CA THR A 339 -10.40 -38.26 12.34
C THR A 339 -11.22 -38.38 13.60
N VAL A 340 -10.68 -39.03 14.63
CA VAL A 340 -11.35 -39.21 15.92
C VAL A 340 -11.34 -37.90 16.70
N THR A 341 -12.52 -37.36 17.01
CA THR A 341 -12.68 -36.08 17.70
C THR A 341 -13.06 -36.22 19.17
N ALA A 342 -13.70 -37.33 19.54
CA ALA A 342 -13.97 -37.68 20.92
C ALA A 342 -14.08 -39.20 21.08
N ILE A 343 -13.81 -39.68 22.29
CA ILE A 343 -14.05 -41.06 22.70
C ILE A 343 -14.81 -40.98 24.03
N ASP A 344 -15.87 -41.78 24.17
CA ASP A 344 -16.65 -41.79 25.40
C ASP A 344 -15.88 -42.45 26.58
N ALA A 345 -16.39 -42.27 27.79
CA ALA A 345 -15.73 -42.77 29.00
C ALA A 345 -15.66 -44.31 29.08
N THR A 346 -16.37 -45.03 28.21
CA THR A 346 -16.40 -46.48 28.11
C THR A 346 -15.55 -47.02 26.94
N ASN A 347 -14.88 -46.13 26.20
CA ASN A 347 -14.19 -46.40 24.94
C ASN A 347 -15.01 -47.29 23.96
N GLN A 348 -16.32 -47.09 23.97
CA GLN A 348 -17.29 -47.85 23.18
C GLN A 348 -17.82 -47.03 22.01
N VAL A 349 -17.91 -45.72 22.20
CA VAL A 349 -18.34 -44.77 21.16
C VAL A 349 -17.18 -43.85 20.84
N MET A 350 -16.84 -43.74 19.56
CA MET A 350 -15.98 -42.67 19.07
C MET A 350 -16.78 -41.71 18.19
N THR A 351 -16.61 -40.42 18.44
CA THR A 351 -17.08 -39.36 17.54
C THR A 351 -15.98 -39.08 16.53
N VAL A 352 -16.35 -38.92 15.27
CA VAL A 352 -15.40 -38.70 14.19
C VAL A 352 -15.81 -37.54 13.29
N SER A 353 -14.84 -36.87 12.67
CA SER A 353 -15.13 -35.81 11.70
C SER A 353 -15.20 -36.36 10.26
N PRO A 354 -16.15 -35.90 9.41
CA PRO A 354 -16.20 -36.24 7.99
C PRO A 354 -15.05 -35.62 7.19
N GLY A 355 -14.90 -36.07 5.94
CA GLY A 355 -13.97 -35.52 4.95
C GLY A 355 -14.27 -34.07 4.52
N PRO A 356 -13.61 -33.59 3.45
CA PRO A 356 -13.51 -32.17 3.16
C PRO A 356 -14.86 -31.52 2.85
N VAL A 357 -15.01 -30.28 3.33
CA VAL A 357 -16.17 -29.42 3.07
C VAL A 357 -15.74 -28.28 2.17
N MET A 358 -16.51 -28.08 1.09
CA MET A 358 -16.33 -26.98 0.15
C MET A 358 -17.35 -25.89 0.44
N THR A 359 -16.91 -24.78 1.03
CA THR A 359 -17.76 -23.64 1.37
C THR A 359 -17.69 -22.59 0.28
N LEU A 360 -18.82 -22.29 -0.35
CA LEU A 360 -18.94 -21.25 -1.38
C LEU A 360 -18.87 -19.84 -0.75
N ALA A 361 -18.64 -18.84 -1.60
CA ALA A 361 -18.53 -17.43 -1.16
C ALA A 361 -19.78 -16.89 -0.44
N ASP A 362 -20.95 -17.48 -0.66
CA ASP A 362 -22.20 -17.14 0.02
C ASP A 362 -22.40 -17.87 1.37
N GLY A 363 -21.42 -18.70 1.76
CA GLY A 363 -21.45 -19.50 2.99
C GLY A 363 -22.11 -20.88 2.82
N THR A 364 -22.58 -21.24 1.63
CA THR A 364 -23.13 -22.57 1.36
C THR A 364 -22.03 -23.61 1.49
N ALA A 365 -22.19 -24.55 2.42
CA ALA A 365 -21.29 -25.68 2.60
C ALA A 365 -21.76 -26.86 1.74
N LEU A 366 -20.92 -27.27 0.79
CA LEU A 366 -21.07 -28.49 0.02
C LEU A 366 -20.23 -29.59 0.69
N ASP A 367 -20.87 -30.72 0.97
CA ASP A 367 -20.27 -31.81 1.73
C ASP A 367 -20.36 -33.16 1.00
N ILE A 368 -20.11 -34.24 1.73
CA ILE A 368 -20.15 -35.60 1.18
C ILE A 368 -21.48 -35.96 0.51
N ASN A 369 -22.60 -35.36 0.90
CA ASN A 369 -23.92 -35.63 0.34
C ASN A 369 -24.11 -34.95 -1.02
N ASP A 370 -23.38 -33.88 -1.27
CA ASP A 370 -23.37 -33.15 -2.54
C ASP A 370 -22.39 -33.77 -3.53
N PHE A 371 -21.41 -34.55 -3.05
CA PHE A 371 -20.32 -35.06 -3.89
C PHE A 371 -20.22 -36.57 -4.02
N ASN A 372 -20.84 -37.36 -3.13
CA ASN A 372 -20.56 -38.79 -2.86
C ASN A 372 -19.10 -39.09 -2.46
N ARG A 373 -18.16 -38.73 -3.32
CA ARG A 373 -16.71 -38.78 -3.10
C ARG A 373 -16.09 -37.53 -3.72
N VAL A 374 -15.18 -36.88 -2.99
CA VAL A 374 -14.34 -35.80 -3.53
C VAL A 374 -12.93 -36.31 -3.75
N GLY A 375 -12.37 -36.03 -4.93
CA GLY A 375 -10.97 -36.29 -5.24
C GLY A 375 -10.26 -34.99 -5.63
N PHE A 376 -9.08 -34.76 -5.08
CA PHE A 376 -8.15 -33.71 -5.49
C PHE A 376 -7.11 -34.36 -6.37
N ASN A 377 -7.07 -33.91 -7.63
CA ASN A 377 -6.07 -34.33 -8.59
C ASN A 377 -5.17 -33.14 -8.89
N ARG A 378 -3.97 -33.22 -8.34
CA ARG A 378 -2.91 -32.23 -8.49
C ARG A 378 -2.38 -32.15 -9.91
N THR A 379 -2.28 -33.28 -10.61
CA THR A 379 -1.79 -33.30 -12.00
C THR A 379 -2.77 -32.59 -12.96
N GLY A 380 -4.05 -32.59 -12.62
CA GLY A 380 -5.10 -31.92 -13.40
C GLY A 380 -5.52 -30.55 -12.88
N GLY A 381 -5.08 -30.13 -11.69
CA GLY A 381 -5.64 -28.96 -11.00
C GLY A 381 -7.15 -29.07 -10.79
N THR A 382 -7.66 -30.29 -10.55
CA THR A 382 -9.10 -30.56 -10.55
C THR A 382 -9.61 -31.14 -9.25
N ILE A 383 -10.83 -30.75 -8.87
CA ILE A 383 -11.64 -31.42 -7.87
C ILE A 383 -12.70 -32.24 -8.61
N THR A 384 -12.75 -33.54 -8.34
CA THR A 384 -13.72 -34.46 -8.94
C THR A 384 -14.75 -34.90 -7.93
N SER A 385 -16.00 -35.04 -8.37
CA SER A 385 -17.12 -35.61 -7.66
C SER A 385 -17.58 -36.90 -8.34
N ASP A 386 -17.98 -37.88 -7.54
CA ASP A 386 -18.62 -39.10 -8.03
C ASP A 386 -20.13 -38.94 -8.26
N LEU A 387 -20.72 -37.82 -7.81
CA LEU A 387 -22.12 -37.50 -8.05
C LEU A 387 -22.27 -36.71 -9.35
N GLY A 388 -23.01 -37.27 -10.30
CA GLY A 388 -23.33 -36.60 -11.57
C GLY A 388 -24.05 -35.27 -11.32
N GLY A 389 -23.51 -34.19 -11.86
CA GLY A 389 -24.09 -32.85 -11.76
C GLY A 389 -23.83 -32.09 -10.46
N ALA A 390 -22.98 -32.61 -9.56
CA ALA A 390 -22.66 -31.99 -8.27
C ALA A 390 -22.23 -30.51 -8.36
N PHE A 391 -21.60 -30.14 -9.47
CA PHE A 391 -21.05 -28.80 -9.67
C PHE A 391 -21.86 -27.93 -10.65
N ASN A 392 -23.06 -28.37 -11.08
CA ASN A 392 -23.82 -27.70 -12.15
C ASN A 392 -24.19 -26.24 -11.85
N ASP A 393 -24.35 -25.89 -10.57
CA ASP A 393 -24.72 -24.54 -10.16
C ASP A 393 -23.50 -23.61 -10.01
N LEU A 394 -22.29 -24.15 -10.16
CA LEU A 394 -21.04 -23.42 -10.07
C LEU A 394 -20.58 -22.95 -11.45
N ARG A 395 -19.80 -21.87 -11.48
CA ARG A 395 -19.28 -21.26 -12.71
C ARG A 395 -17.81 -20.91 -12.59
N ALA A 396 -17.15 -20.81 -13.74
CA ALA A 396 -15.80 -20.25 -13.81
C ALA A 396 -15.79 -18.82 -13.21
N GLY A 397 -14.81 -18.56 -12.35
CA GLY A 397 -14.66 -17.31 -11.59
C GLY A 397 -15.24 -17.36 -10.18
N ASP A 398 -16.12 -18.31 -9.85
CA ASP A 398 -16.64 -18.46 -8.49
C ASP A 398 -15.52 -18.88 -7.53
N ARG A 399 -15.61 -18.43 -6.27
CA ARG A 399 -14.64 -18.78 -5.21
C ARG A 399 -15.25 -19.73 -4.21
N PHE A 400 -14.42 -20.61 -3.68
CA PHE A 400 -14.79 -21.55 -2.64
C PHE A 400 -13.62 -21.86 -1.72
N THR A 401 -13.91 -22.30 -0.51
CA THR A 401 -12.93 -22.69 0.50
C THR A 401 -13.05 -24.17 0.79
N VAL A 402 -11.95 -24.90 0.69
CA VAL A 402 -11.84 -26.29 1.14
C VAL A 402 -11.39 -26.28 2.59
N SER A 403 -12.08 -27.05 3.42
CA SER A 403 -11.77 -27.28 4.83
C SER A 403 -11.81 -28.78 5.11
N ASN A 404 -11.17 -29.25 6.19
CA ASN A 404 -11.13 -30.66 6.61
C ASN A 404 -10.51 -31.64 5.58
N SER A 405 -9.70 -31.14 4.64
CA SER A 405 -8.76 -31.95 3.88
C SER A 405 -7.42 -32.07 4.63
N ALA A 406 -6.60 -33.07 4.31
CA ALA A 406 -5.34 -33.28 5.02
C ALA A 406 -4.23 -32.32 4.55
N GLN A 407 -4.26 -31.88 3.29
CA GLN A 407 -3.22 -31.05 2.69
C GLN A 407 -3.74 -30.03 1.65
N ASN A 408 -5.06 -29.93 1.44
CA ASN A 408 -5.68 -29.09 0.39
C ASN A 408 -6.58 -27.98 0.95
N ASN A 409 -6.43 -27.62 2.23
CA ASN A 409 -7.27 -26.60 2.85
C ASN A 409 -6.88 -25.21 2.31
N GLY A 410 -7.86 -24.40 1.93
CA GLY A 410 -7.59 -23.09 1.35
C GLY A 410 -8.72 -22.57 0.47
N THR A 411 -8.58 -21.33 0.02
CA THR A 411 -9.56 -20.71 -0.89
C THR A 411 -9.08 -20.77 -2.33
N TYR A 412 -9.93 -21.30 -3.20
CA TYR A 412 -9.66 -21.51 -4.61
C TYR A 412 -10.66 -20.76 -5.48
N THR A 413 -10.29 -20.52 -6.73
CA THR A 413 -11.16 -19.95 -7.76
C THR A 413 -11.41 -20.99 -8.82
N ILE A 414 -12.67 -21.18 -9.24
CA ILE A 414 -13.04 -22.14 -10.27
C ILE A 414 -12.54 -21.64 -11.62
N GLY A 415 -11.73 -22.45 -12.31
CA GLY A 415 -11.32 -22.23 -13.69
C GLY A 415 -12.36 -22.73 -14.69
N SER A 416 -12.91 -23.92 -14.47
CA SER A 416 -13.98 -24.47 -15.30
C SER A 416 -14.81 -25.53 -14.58
N VAL A 417 -16.01 -25.81 -15.10
CA VAL A 417 -16.88 -26.91 -14.67
C VAL A 417 -17.09 -27.83 -15.86
N SER A 418 -16.90 -29.14 -15.68
CA SER A 418 -17.14 -30.12 -16.73
C SER A 418 -18.62 -30.15 -17.14
N THR A 419 -18.90 -30.54 -18.39
CA THR A 419 -20.26 -30.53 -18.95
C THR A 419 -21.24 -31.46 -18.25
N ASP A 420 -20.73 -32.48 -17.55
CA ASP A 420 -21.49 -33.43 -16.73
C ASP A 420 -21.56 -33.03 -15.24
N GLY A 421 -20.94 -31.91 -14.87
CA GLY A 421 -20.92 -31.36 -13.51
C GLY A 421 -20.20 -32.24 -12.48
N THR A 422 -19.32 -33.14 -12.91
CA THR A 422 -18.55 -34.04 -12.03
C THR A 422 -17.12 -33.56 -11.76
N GLN A 423 -16.64 -32.52 -12.44
CA GLN A 423 -15.28 -32.02 -12.25
C GLN A 423 -15.26 -30.49 -12.26
N LEU A 424 -14.57 -29.93 -11.27
CA LEU A 424 -14.10 -28.55 -11.26
C LEU A 424 -12.63 -28.53 -11.60
N THR A 425 -12.21 -27.62 -12.47
CA THR A 425 -10.81 -27.19 -12.55
C THR A 425 -10.65 -25.94 -11.69
N ILE A 426 -9.56 -25.81 -10.95
CA ILE A 426 -9.23 -24.56 -10.24
C ILE A 426 -8.23 -23.72 -11.03
N ASN A 427 -8.23 -22.42 -10.79
CA ASN A 427 -7.11 -21.55 -11.13
C ASN A 427 -6.08 -21.69 -9.99
N GLU A 428 -4.97 -22.37 -10.25
CA GLU A 428 -3.88 -22.50 -9.28
C GLU A 428 -3.21 -21.14 -9.03
N SER A 429 -2.82 -20.87 -7.78
CA SER A 429 -2.11 -19.63 -7.40
C SER A 429 -0.60 -19.69 -7.68
N LYS A 430 -0.19 -20.48 -8.67
CA LYS A 430 1.21 -20.56 -9.08
C LYS A 430 1.53 -19.49 -10.10
N LEU A 431 2.74 -18.94 -10.01
CA LEU A 431 3.32 -18.27 -11.16
C LEU A 431 3.60 -19.33 -12.23
N THR A 432 3.07 -19.08 -13.42
CA THR A 432 3.51 -19.74 -14.64
C THR A 432 4.64 -18.94 -15.24
N ASP A 433 5.56 -19.63 -15.92
CA ASP A 433 6.57 -18.94 -16.72
C ASP A 433 5.87 -18.07 -17.78
N GLU A 434 5.97 -16.75 -17.61
CA GLU A 434 5.44 -15.75 -18.53
C GLU A 434 6.55 -14.74 -18.81
N GLY A 435 6.91 -14.59 -20.08
CA GLY A 435 8.22 -14.06 -20.49
C GLY A 435 9.21 -15.21 -20.68
N THR A 436 9.05 -15.98 -21.76
CA THR A 436 9.49 -17.37 -21.80
C THR A 436 11.02 -17.56 -21.87
N ILE A 437 11.50 -18.34 -20.89
CA ILE A 437 12.71 -19.18 -20.78
C ILE A 437 13.98 -18.52 -20.20
N SER A 438 14.59 -19.28 -19.31
CA SER A 438 15.47 -18.91 -18.21
C SER A 438 16.87 -18.59 -18.66
N GLY A 439 17.34 -17.38 -18.34
CA GLY A 439 18.71 -16.92 -18.50
C GLY A 439 18.80 -15.41 -18.43
N SER A 440 19.80 -14.93 -17.69
CA SER A 440 19.99 -13.51 -17.41
C SER A 440 20.22 -12.67 -18.67
N THR A 441 19.76 -11.42 -18.57
CA THR A 441 19.87 -10.29 -19.51
C THR A 441 18.81 -10.22 -20.61
N TYR A 442 18.38 -8.98 -20.85
CA TYR A 442 17.51 -8.61 -21.95
C TYR A 442 18.31 -8.84 -23.24
N PHE A 443 17.96 -9.86 -24.03
CA PHE A 443 18.47 -9.97 -25.39
C PHE A 443 17.52 -9.21 -26.32
N ASP A 444 17.77 -7.91 -26.42
CA ASP A 444 17.22 -7.05 -27.46
C ASP A 444 18.42 -6.55 -28.28
N TYR A 445 18.61 -7.14 -29.46
CA TYR A 445 19.76 -6.86 -30.33
C TYR A 445 19.28 -6.28 -31.65
N THR A 446 19.98 -5.27 -32.16
CA THR A 446 19.67 -4.68 -33.47
C THR A 446 20.85 -4.80 -34.40
N VAL A 447 20.62 -5.37 -35.57
CA VAL A 447 21.54 -5.43 -36.70
C VAL A 447 21.27 -4.20 -37.57
N GLY A 448 22.32 -3.46 -37.95
CA GLY A 448 22.19 -2.17 -38.63
C GLY A 448 22.26 -0.96 -37.70
N THR A 449 23.16 -1.02 -36.73
CA THR A 449 23.57 0.10 -35.89
C THR A 449 24.76 0.84 -36.49
N GLN A 450 24.89 2.11 -36.14
CA GLN A 450 26.00 2.97 -36.51
C GLN A 450 26.34 3.93 -35.35
N ILE A 451 27.59 4.38 -35.28
CA ILE A 451 28.04 5.42 -34.35
C ILE A 451 28.19 6.73 -35.12
N SER A 452 27.55 7.78 -34.62
CA SER A 452 27.69 9.15 -35.08
C SER A 452 28.64 9.90 -34.15
N PHE A 453 29.73 10.44 -34.70
CA PHE A 453 30.69 11.29 -34.01
C PHE A 453 30.43 12.73 -34.43
N ASN A 454 30.05 13.61 -33.50
CA ASN A 454 29.90 15.04 -33.74
C ASN A 454 30.99 15.82 -33.02
N ASN A 455 32.00 16.28 -33.77
CA ASN A 455 33.15 17.00 -33.22
C ASN A 455 32.87 18.47 -32.86
N THR A 456 31.71 19.01 -33.28
CA THR A 456 31.32 20.39 -32.95
C THR A 456 30.68 20.46 -31.56
N THR A 457 30.01 19.38 -31.16
CA THR A 457 29.36 19.26 -29.85
C THR A 457 30.08 18.28 -28.92
N ASP A 458 31.15 17.62 -29.38
CA ASP A 458 31.83 16.52 -28.68
C ASP A 458 30.86 15.43 -28.20
N VAL A 459 29.93 15.04 -29.10
CA VAL A 459 28.93 14.01 -28.82
C VAL A 459 29.24 12.76 -29.62
N ILE A 460 29.24 11.61 -28.96
CA ILE A 460 29.22 10.29 -29.58
C ILE A 460 27.81 9.72 -29.37
N GLN A 461 27.12 9.43 -30.46
CA GLN A 461 25.75 8.91 -30.45
C GLN A 461 25.69 7.55 -31.13
N ALA A 462 25.13 6.57 -30.46
CA ALA A 462 24.72 5.33 -31.10
C ALA A 462 23.35 5.56 -31.77
N GLN A 463 23.16 5.07 -32.98
CA GLN A 463 21.91 5.18 -33.72
C GLN A 463 21.73 4.00 -34.68
N THR A 464 20.53 3.78 -35.20
CA THR A 464 20.31 2.87 -36.33
C THR A 464 20.83 3.49 -37.63
N ILE A 465 20.99 2.69 -38.68
CA ILE A 465 21.42 3.17 -40.00
C ILE A 465 20.46 4.20 -40.63
N THR A 466 19.22 4.27 -40.12
CA THR A 466 18.21 5.27 -40.51
C THR A 466 18.35 6.61 -39.77
N GLY A 467 19.30 6.71 -38.82
CA GLY A 467 19.52 7.89 -37.99
C GLY A 467 18.64 7.98 -36.74
N THR A 468 17.87 6.94 -36.43
CA THR A 468 17.09 6.87 -35.18
C THR A 468 18.03 6.60 -34.01
N ALA A 469 18.02 7.46 -32.99
CA ALA A 469 18.91 7.38 -31.84
C ALA A 469 18.75 6.06 -31.06
N LEU A 470 19.89 5.43 -30.73
CA LEU A 470 19.93 4.10 -30.14
C LEU A 470 19.75 4.18 -28.63
N ALA A 471 18.53 4.40 -28.17
CA ALA A 471 18.24 4.72 -26.78
C ALA A 471 18.74 3.62 -25.80
N GLY A 472 19.35 4.01 -24.69
CA GLY A 472 19.97 3.11 -23.71
C GLY A 472 21.32 2.50 -24.12
N ALA A 473 21.84 2.77 -25.32
CA ALA A 473 23.12 2.23 -25.78
C ALA A 473 24.29 2.45 -24.82
N PHE A 474 24.27 3.53 -24.03
CA PHE A 474 25.30 3.88 -23.06
C PHE A 474 24.82 3.79 -21.59
N SER A 475 23.71 3.10 -21.30
CA SER A 475 23.07 3.11 -19.97
C SER A 475 23.90 2.47 -18.85
N ASN A 476 24.90 1.64 -19.19
CA ASN A 476 25.80 1.01 -18.22
C ASN A 476 26.98 1.91 -17.82
N LEU A 477 27.05 3.11 -18.39
CA LEU A 477 28.10 4.09 -18.15
C LEU A 477 27.54 5.25 -17.30
N LYS A 478 28.44 6.07 -16.77
CA LYS A 478 28.09 7.31 -16.08
C LYS A 478 29.11 8.41 -16.40
N ALA A 479 28.75 9.64 -16.05
CA ALA A 479 29.70 10.75 -16.05
C ALA A 479 30.96 10.40 -15.23
N GLY A 480 32.13 10.69 -15.80
CA GLY A 480 33.45 10.36 -15.28
C GLY A 480 34.00 9.00 -15.71
N ASP A 481 33.19 8.10 -16.30
CA ASP A 481 33.70 6.85 -16.86
C ASP A 481 34.55 7.13 -18.12
N SER A 482 35.52 6.26 -18.39
CA SER A 482 36.35 6.29 -19.60
C SER A 482 35.89 5.25 -20.60
N ILE A 483 35.67 5.68 -21.84
CA ILE A 483 35.35 4.81 -22.99
C ILE A 483 36.52 4.80 -23.96
N THR A 484 36.72 3.69 -24.66
CA THR A 484 37.71 3.56 -25.74
C THR A 484 36.99 3.23 -27.03
N VAL A 485 37.13 4.10 -28.02
CA VAL A 485 36.67 3.91 -29.40
C VAL A 485 37.79 3.25 -30.20
N ASN A 486 37.46 2.14 -30.84
CA ASN A 486 38.34 1.37 -31.72
C ASN A 486 37.68 1.20 -33.08
N ASN A 487 38.51 0.99 -34.10
CA ASN A 487 38.11 0.71 -35.49
C ASN A 487 37.27 1.80 -36.18
N SER A 488 37.22 3.02 -35.64
CA SER A 488 36.69 4.19 -36.35
C SER A 488 37.73 4.73 -37.34
N PRO A 489 37.32 5.31 -38.49
CA PRO A 489 38.24 5.91 -39.45
C PRO A 489 39.07 7.06 -38.88
N THR A 490 38.48 7.94 -38.05
CA THR A 490 39.15 9.16 -37.59
C THR A 490 39.07 9.45 -36.08
N ASN A 491 38.25 8.72 -35.32
CA ASN A 491 37.92 9.03 -33.92
C ASN A 491 38.38 7.95 -32.92
N ASN A 492 39.35 7.12 -33.26
CA ASN A 492 39.95 6.16 -32.32
C ASN A 492 40.63 6.86 -31.13
N GLY A 493 40.41 6.36 -29.93
CA GLY A 493 41.02 6.92 -28.72
C GLY A 493 40.24 6.61 -27.45
N THR A 494 40.77 7.07 -26.32
CA THR A 494 40.11 6.98 -25.01
C THR A 494 39.57 8.34 -24.61
N TYR A 495 38.31 8.40 -24.22
CA TYR A 495 37.57 9.62 -23.89
C TYR A 495 36.89 9.51 -22.52
N THR A 496 36.74 10.64 -21.83
CA THR A 496 36.02 10.72 -20.56
C THR A 496 34.63 11.31 -20.79
N ILE A 497 33.62 10.66 -20.21
CA ILE A 497 32.21 11.06 -20.34
C ILE A 497 31.93 12.23 -19.40
N ALA A 498 31.45 13.36 -19.92
CA ALA A 498 30.92 14.47 -19.10
C ALA A 498 29.46 14.24 -18.71
N SER A 499 28.65 13.79 -19.66
CA SER A 499 27.23 13.52 -19.44
C SER A 499 26.72 12.48 -20.43
N ILE A 500 25.59 11.89 -20.09
CA ILE A 500 24.86 10.95 -20.93
C ILE A 500 23.50 11.58 -21.20
N SER A 501 22.99 11.46 -22.43
CA SER A 501 21.66 11.95 -22.78
C SER A 501 20.59 11.31 -21.89
N THR A 502 19.46 11.99 -21.71
CA THR A 502 18.33 11.46 -20.91
C THR A 502 17.83 10.13 -21.42
N ASP A 503 18.03 9.87 -22.72
CA ASP A 503 17.69 8.62 -23.37
C ASP A 503 18.83 7.61 -23.45
N GLY A 504 20.01 7.90 -22.89
CA GLY A 504 21.14 6.97 -22.94
C GLY A 504 21.70 6.68 -24.33
N SER A 505 21.20 7.32 -25.40
CA SER A 505 21.65 7.09 -26.79
C SER A 505 22.97 7.78 -27.13
N ALA A 506 23.36 8.78 -26.34
CA ALA A 506 24.51 9.62 -26.62
C ALA A 506 25.30 9.95 -25.36
N VAL A 507 26.62 10.07 -25.53
CA VAL A 507 27.54 10.59 -24.52
C VAL A 507 28.11 11.92 -25.00
N THR A 508 28.16 12.90 -24.11
CA THR A 508 28.92 14.13 -24.32
C THR A 508 30.26 13.99 -23.61
N LEU A 509 31.35 14.31 -24.29
CA LEU A 509 32.70 14.16 -23.75
C LEU A 509 33.09 15.37 -22.88
N ASP A 510 34.03 15.17 -21.97
CA ASP A 510 34.58 16.25 -21.13
C ASP A 510 35.47 17.21 -21.92
N ALA A 511 35.56 18.47 -21.47
CA ALA A 511 36.29 19.55 -22.14
C ALA A 511 37.79 19.27 -22.28
N GLY A 512 38.34 18.30 -21.54
CA GLY A 512 39.72 17.82 -21.64
C GLY A 512 39.96 16.67 -22.64
N THR A 513 38.91 16.05 -23.17
CA THR A 513 38.98 14.89 -24.08
C THR A 513 38.03 15.09 -25.27
N VAL A 514 38.34 16.07 -26.12
CA VAL A 514 37.57 16.39 -27.35
C VAL A 514 37.81 15.36 -28.46
N LEU A 515 36.85 15.22 -29.38
CA LEU A 515 37.01 14.34 -30.55
C LEU A 515 38.09 14.92 -31.50
N PRO A 516 39.20 14.20 -31.76
CA PRO A 516 40.31 14.72 -32.56
C PRO A 516 40.04 14.67 -34.08
N GLY A 517 39.03 13.92 -34.52
CA GLY A 517 38.71 13.65 -35.92
C GLY A 517 37.67 14.60 -36.54
N SER A 518 37.22 14.27 -37.75
CA SER A 518 36.08 14.93 -38.40
C SER A 518 34.75 14.34 -37.90
N THR A 519 33.68 15.13 -37.95
CA THR A 519 32.31 14.59 -37.82
C THR A 519 32.10 13.48 -38.85
N GLU A 520 31.74 12.30 -38.39
CA GLU A 520 31.57 11.10 -39.22
C GLU A 520 30.46 10.21 -38.66
N ILE A 521 29.95 9.32 -39.52
CA ILE A 521 29.02 8.25 -39.16
C ILE A 521 29.70 6.96 -39.59
N ASP A 522 29.73 5.98 -38.71
CA ASP A 522 30.38 4.70 -38.95
C ASP A 522 29.48 3.52 -38.56
N ASN A 523 29.28 2.61 -39.52
CA ASN A 523 28.52 1.38 -39.39
C ASN A 523 29.37 0.12 -39.70
N ASP A 524 30.67 0.29 -39.94
CA ASP A 524 31.59 -0.73 -40.47
C ASP A 524 32.57 -1.25 -39.40
N GLY A 525 32.06 -1.61 -38.22
CA GLY A 525 32.86 -2.31 -37.19
C GLY A 525 33.51 -1.41 -36.14
N THR A 526 33.07 -0.16 -36.00
CA THR A 526 33.44 0.68 -34.84
C THR A 526 32.96 0.02 -33.56
N ALA A 527 33.89 -0.16 -32.62
CA ALA A 527 33.65 -0.72 -31.30
C ALA A 527 33.95 0.31 -30.21
N ILE A 528 33.00 0.51 -29.29
CA ILE A 528 33.16 1.32 -28.08
C ILE A 528 33.21 0.38 -26.88
N THR A 529 34.28 0.49 -26.10
CA THR A 529 34.50 -0.38 -24.93
C THR A 529 34.69 0.44 -23.66
N ALA A 530 34.23 -0.09 -22.53
CA ALA A 530 34.65 0.38 -21.21
C ALA A 530 34.95 -0.83 -20.32
N ALA A 531 36.23 -1.26 -20.34
CA ALA A 531 36.67 -2.50 -19.71
C ALA A 531 36.35 -2.59 -18.21
N ALA A 532 36.46 -1.47 -17.48
CA ALA A 532 36.12 -1.40 -16.05
C ALA A 532 34.63 -1.62 -15.74
N ARG A 533 33.77 -1.51 -16.76
CA ARG A 533 32.32 -1.64 -16.69
C ARG A 533 31.80 -2.89 -17.43
N GLY A 534 32.70 -3.68 -18.04
CA GLY A 534 32.30 -4.81 -18.89
C GLY A 534 31.46 -4.39 -20.10
N PHE A 535 31.61 -3.14 -20.55
CA PHE A 535 30.80 -2.57 -21.63
C PHE A 535 31.46 -2.78 -22.99
N LEU A 536 30.68 -3.27 -23.96
CA LEU A 536 31.02 -3.32 -25.38
C LEU A 536 29.78 -2.91 -26.17
N LEU A 537 29.96 -1.96 -27.07
CA LEU A 537 29.03 -1.64 -28.14
C LEU A 537 29.79 -1.78 -29.45
N ASP A 538 29.28 -2.58 -30.37
CA ASP A 538 29.93 -2.85 -31.65
C ASP A 538 28.96 -2.62 -32.81
N THR A 539 29.48 -2.05 -33.90
CA THR A 539 28.75 -1.87 -35.16
C THR A 539 29.25 -2.90 -36.16
N GLY A 540 28.69 -2.95 -37.37
CA GLY A 540 29.21 -3.84 -38.41
C GLY A 540 28.91 -5.33 -38.22
N ASN A 541 27.69 -5.64 -37.77
CA ASN A 541 27.18 -7.00 -37.80
C ASN A 541 26.20 -7.16 -38.97
N GLU A 542 26.23 -8.31 -39.65
CA GLU A 542 25.19 -8.79 -40.55
C GLU A 542 24.47 -9.99 -39.92
N ILE A 543 23.22 -10.25 -40.30
CA ILE A 543 22.47 -11.41 -39.82
C ILE A 543 22.08 -12.33 -40.98
N THR A 544 22.34 -13.62 -40.83
CA THR A 544 22.02 -14.63 -41.84
C THR A 544 21.02 -15.64 -41.31
N PHE A 545 19.94 -15.84 -42.08
CA PHE A 545 18.87 -16.81 -41.87
C PHE A 545 19.05 -17.97 -42.85
N THR A 546 19.31 -19.18 -42.34
CA THR A 546 19.59 -20.38 -43.16
C THR A 546 18.51 -21.46 -42.97
N PRO A 547 17.57 -21.62 -43.91
CA PRO A 547 16.47 -22.58 -43.79
C PRO A 547 16.89 -24.04 -43.68
N ALA A 548 17.91 -24.45 -44.45
CA ALA A 548 18.33 -25.86 -44.52
C ALA A 548 18.76 -26.42 -43.15
N THR A 549 19.35 -25.57 -42.31
CA THR A 549 19.84 -25.92 -40.97
C THR A 549 19.02 -25.27 -39.84
N LYS A 550 17.99 -24.48 -40.19
CA LYS A 550 17.24 -23.63 -39.25
C LYS A 550 18.15 -22.74 -38.40
N THR A 551 19.22 -22.22 -39.00
CA THR A 551 20.24 -21.45 -38.28
C THR A 551 20.03 -19.95 -38.48
N ILE A 552 20.17 -19.19 -37.41
CA ILE A 552 20.31 -17.72 -37.44
C ILE A 552 21.71 -17.41 -36.88
N SER A 553 22.54 -16.74 -37.68
CA SER A 553 23.91 -16.38 -37.29
C SER A 553 24.14 -14.88 -37.44
N LEU A 554 24.98 -14.31 -36.57
CA LEU A 554 25.53 -12.99 -36.77
C LEU A 554 26.99 -13.08 -37.20
N ASN A 555 27.29 -12.39 -38.30
CA ASN A 555 28.62 -12.37 -38.88
C ASN A 555 29.16 -10.93 -38.87
N ASP A 556 30.48 -10.84 -38.92
CA ASP A 556 31.20 -9.56 -39.04
C ASP A 556 31.10 -9.06 -40.48
N ILE A 557 30.58 -7.84 -40.66
CA ILE A 557 30.40 -7.20 -41.98
C ILE A 557 31.74 -6.91 -42.65
N THR A 558 32.80 -6.70 -41.86
CA THR A 558 34.12 -6.24 -42.35
C THR A 558 34.95 -7.39 -42.88
N THR A 559 34.71 -8.60 -42.38
CA THR A 559 35.51 -9.80 -42.70
C THR A 559 34.58 -10.94 -43.11
N ALA A 560 34.38 -11.11 -44.41
CA ALA A 560 33.52 -12.14 -44.97
C ALA A 560 33.83 -13.55 -44.39
N GLY A 561 32.82 -14.18 -43.79
CA GLY A 561 32.91 -15.50 -43.17
C GLY A 561 33.48 -15.53 -41.75
N SER A 562 33.81 -14.37 -41.16
CA SER A 562 34.09 -14.23 -39.74
C SER A 562 32.79 -14.08 -38.95
N VAL A 563 32.75 -14.64 -37.75
CA VAL A 563 31.56 -14.66 -36.89
C VAL A 563 31.75 -13.74 -35.69
N THR A 564 30.69 -13.06 -35.28
CA THR A 564 30.74 -12.23 -34.07
C THR A 564 30.39 -13.09 -32.86
N LYS A 565 31.43 -13.45 -32.11
CA LYS A 565 31.33 -14.38 -30.98
C LYS A 565 30.51 -13.80 -29.84
N ASN A 566 29.95 -14.70 -29.04
CA ASN A 566 29.28 -14.41 -27.78
C ASN A 566 28.00 -13.56 -27.86
N ILE A 567 27.55 -13.13 -29.04
CA ILE A 567 26.34 -12.30 -29.17
C ILE A 567 25.12 -13.01 -28.60
N PHE A 568 25.01 -14.32 -28.84
CA PHE A 568 23.91 -15.13 -28.34
C PHE A 568 24.23 -15.85 -27.03
N ASP A 569 25.34 -15.52 -26.35
CA ASP A 569 25.68 -16.16 -25.05
C ASP A 569 24.63 -15.88 -23.97
N ASP A 570 23.92 -14.77 -24.11
CA ASP A 570 22.81 -14.39 -23.25
C ASP A 570 21.48 -15.09 -23.63
N LEU A 571 21.45 -15.84 -24.74
CA LEU A 571 20.35 -16.73 -25.08
C LEU A 571 20.49 -18.09 -24.40
N ARG A 572 19.38 -18.83 -24.27
CA ARG A 572 19.34 -20.24 -23.85
C ARG A 572 18.39 -21.05 -24.73
N VAL A 573 18.60 -22.37 -24.76
CA VAL A 573 17.69 -23.30 -25.46
C VAL A 573 16.29 -23.21 -24.87
N GLY A 574 15.30 -23.15 -25.76
CA GLY A 574 13.88 -22.96 -25.51
C GLY A 574 13.42 -21.49 -25.54
N MET A 575 14.32 -20.51 -25.50
CA MET A 575 13.94 -19.09 -25.44
C MET A 575 13.25 -18.60 -26.71
N GLN A 576 12.20 -17.79 -26.55
CA GLN A 576 11.52 -17.15 -27.68
C GLN A 576 11.96 -15.70 -27.87
N PHE A 577 12.12 -15.30 -29.13
CA PHE A 577 12.39 -13.93 -29.54
C PHE A 577 11.62 -13.60 -30.83
N THR A 578 11.33 -12.31 -31.02
CA THR A 578 10.73 -11.77 -32.24
C THR A 578 11.82 -11.22 -33.13
N VAL A 579 11.82 -11.60 -34.40
CA VAL A 579 12.58 -10.97 -35.46
C VAL A 579 11.65 -10.01 -36.20
N ALA A 580 12.11 -8.78 -36.42
CA ALA A 580 11.41 -7.79 -37.22
C ALA A 580 12.37 -6.96 -38.07
N GLY A 581 11.92 -6.49 -39.23
CA GLY A 581 12.68 -5.57 -40.08
C GLY A 581 13.54 -6.25 -41.15
N THR A 582 13.35 -7.54 -41.40
CA THR A 582 14.01 -8.28 -42.50
C THR A 582 13.53 -7.76 -43.86
N ALA A 583 14.28 -8.04 -44.93
CA ALA A 583 13.98 -7.53 -46.25
C ALA A 583 12.61 -8.06 -46.74
N GLY A 584 11.67 -7.15 -46.95
CA GLY A 584 10.29 -7.48 -47.31
C GLY A 584 9.49 -8.20 -46.21
N GLY A 585 10.02 -8.29 -44.99
CA GLY A 585 9.40 -8.98 -43.84
C GLY A 585 9.38 -10.50 -43.97
N THR A 586 10.23 -11.08 -44.83
CA THR A 586 10.15 -12.50 -45.20
C THR A 586 10.46 -13.45 -44.04
N ASN A 587 11.38 -13.05 -43.17
CA ASN A 587 11.80 -13.82 -41.99
C ASN A 587 11.36 -13.16 -40.67
N ASP A 588 10.44 -12.19 -40.73
CA ASP A 588 9.85 -11.59 -39.54
C ASP A 588 8.90 -12.58 -38.86
N GLY A 589 8.97 -12.68 -37.54
CA GLY A 589 8.17 -13.64 -36.79
C GLY A 589 8.76 -14.00 -35.44
N ILE A 590 8.12 -14.96 -34.79
CA ILE A 590 8.51 -15.47 -33.47
C ILE A 590 9.31 -16.76 -33.67
N PHE A 591 10.47 -16.86 -33.04
CA PHE A 591 11.35 -18.02 -33.08
C PHE A 591 11.72 -18.49 -31.69
N THR A 592 11.85 -19.81 -31.53
CA THR A 592 12.24 -20.52 -30.31
C THR A 592 13.63 -21.13 -30.50
N VAL A 593 14.62 -20.71 -29.71
CA VAL A 593 16.00 -21.22 -29.74
C VAL A 593 16.01 -22.73 -29.49
N ALA A 594 16.58 -23.52 -30.39
CA ALA A 594 16.71 -24.97 -30.28
C ALA A 594 18.13 -25.40 -29.86
N SER A 595 19.16 -24.65 -30.25
CA SER A 595 20.54 -24.84 -29.81
C SER A 595 21.35 -23.55 -29.97
N ILE A 596 22.48 -23.46 -29.27
CA ILE A 596 23.43 -22.34 -29.36
C ILE A 596 24.81 -22.92 -29.70
N ALA A 597 25.51 -22.29 -30.64
CA ALA A 597 26.87 -22.69 -30.99
C ALA A 597 27.84 -22.44 -29.83
N ALA A 598 28.90 -23.24 -29.74
CA ALA A 598 29.88 -23.15 -28.64
C ALA A 598 30.65 -21.82 -28.58
N ASP A 599 30.66 -21.06 -29.66
CA ASP A 599 31.26 -19.73 -29.78
C ASP A 599 30.24 -18.59 -29.64
N GLY A 600 28.98 -18.89 -29.36
CA GLY A 600 27.93 -17.91 -29.14
C GLY A 600 27.50 -17.12 -30.37
N ALA A 601 28.00 -17.46 -31.57
CA ALA A 601 27.79 -16.63 -32.76
C ALA A 601 26.57 -17.04 -33.61
N SER A 602 26.00 -18.21 -33.34
CA SER A 602 24.80 -18.69 -34.03
C SER A 602 23.90 -19.51 -33.14
N ILE A 603 22.62 -19.51 -33.50
CA ILE A 603 21.57 -20.32 -32.88
C ILE A 603 20.87 -21.15 -33.94
N THR A 604 20.31 -22.29 -33.54
CA THR A 604 19.25 -22.94 -34.32
C THR A 604 17.89 -22.63 -33.71
N VAL A 605 16.83 -22.68 -34.51
CA VAL A 605 15.45 -22.42 -34.06
C VAL A 605 14.53 -23.61 -34.33
N SER A 606 13.43 -23.70 -33.58
CA SER A 606 12.47 -24.81 -33.70
C SER A 606 11.57 -24.66 -34.92
N GLU A 607 11.21 -23.42 -35.23
CA GLU A 607 10.34 -23.02 -36.33
C GLU A 607 11.04 -23.17 -37.68
N THR A 608 10.27 -23.11 -38.76
CA THR A 608 10.83 -23.09 -40.12
C THR A 608 11.23 -21.67 -40.45
N ILE A 609 12.47 -21.45 -40.90
CA ILE A 609 12.90 -20.17 -41.47
C ILE A 609 12.35 -20.10 -42.91
N PRO A 610 11.49 -19.12 -43.24
CA PRO A 610 10.80 -19.06 -44.53
C PRO A 610 11.73 -18.95 -45.76
N ALA A 611 12.83 -18.20 -45.65
CA ALA A 611 13.74 -17.97 -46.78
C ALA A 611 15.22 -17.85 -46.37
N LEU A 612 16.12 -18.24 -47.27
CA LEU A 612 17.55 -17.94 -47.13
C LEU A 612 17.75 -16.45 -47.35
N GLU A 613 18.27 -15.78 -46.34
CA GLU A 613 18.46 -14.33 -46.36
C GLU A 613 19.69 -13.96 -45.55
N THR A 614 20.60 -13.17 -46.14
CA THR A 614 21.63 -12.45 -45.38
C THR A 614 21.26 -10.98 -45.43
N PHE A 615 20.95 -10.43 -44.28
CA PHE A 615 20.69 -9.01 -44.10
C PHE A 615 22.01 -8.31 -43.79
N ASP A 616 22.53 -7.65 -44.82
CA ASP A 616 23.66 -6.73 -44.74
C ASP A 616 23.10 -5.30 -44.57
N PRO A 617 23.29 -4.68 -43.39
CA PRO A 617 22.76 -3.34 -43.15
C PRO A 617 23.40 -2.27 -44.04
N SER A 618 24.65 -2.45 -44.51
CA SER A 618 25.34 -1.46 -45.35
C SER A 618 24.69 -1.27 -46.73
N VAL A 619 23.87 -2.25 -47.16
CA VAL A 619 23.20 -2.24 -48.48
C VAL A 619 21.68 -2.10 -48.35
N ALA A 620 21.08 -2.58 -47.26
CA ALA A 620 19.62 -2.65 -47.11
C ALA A 620 18.95 -1.33 -46.69
N GLY A 621 19.66 -0.43 -46.00
CA GLY A 621 19.12 0.87 -45.56
C GLY A 621 18.03 0.77 -44.47
N THR A 622 17.87 -0.39 -43.84
CA THR A 622 16.97 -0.65 -42.71
C THR A 622 17.74 -1.28 -41.54
N ALA A 623 17.05 -1.69 -40.47
CA ALA A 623 17.65 -2.43 -39.36
C ALA A 623 16.79 -3.66 -39.04
N VAL A 624 17.42 -4.75 -38.63
CA VAL A 624 16.73 -5.96 -38.14
C VAL A 624 16.83 -5.98 -36.63
N THR A 625 15.69 -6.06 -35.95
CA THR A 625 15.61 -6.14 -34.49
C THR A 625 15.26 -7.54 -34.05
N LEU A 626 15.99 -8.06 -33.09
CA LEU A 626 15.70 -9.28 -32.35
C LEU A 626 15.31 -8.86 -30.95
N LYS A 627 14.06 -9.11 -30.56
CA LYS A 627 13.54 -8.69 -29.24
C LYS A 627 13.00 -9.87 -28.45
N LYS A 628 13.30 -9.94 -27.16
CA LYS A 628 12.72 -10.94 -26.26
C LYS A 628 11.29 -10.54 -25.84
N PHE A 629 10.46 -11.53 -25.51
CA PHE A 629 9.18 -11.30 -24.82
C PHE A 629 9.40 -10.93 -23.35
N SER A 630 8.96 -9.73 -22.96
CA SER A 630 8.66 -9.37 -21.57
C SER A 630 7.14 -9.20 -21.43
N ALA A 631 6.60 -9.55 -20.27
CA ALA A 631 5.17 -9.43 -19.99
C ALA A 631 4.82 -7.99 -19.59
N ALA A 632 3.65 -7.54 -20.04
CA ALA A 632 3.00 -6.37 -19.46
C ALA A 632 2.32 -6.75 -18.15
N GLY A 633 2.12 -5.77 -17.28
CA GLY A 633 1.40 -5.99 -16.04
C GLY A 633 1.58 -4.84 -15.05
N THR A 634 0.68 -4.79 -14.09
CA THR A 634 0.79 -3.93 -12.90
C THR A 634 0.99 -4.81 -11.69
N ILE A 635 2.04 -4.52 -10.94
CA ILE A 635 2.28 -5.09 -9.61
C ILE A 635 2.02 -3.96 -8.62
N ALA A 636 1.02 -4.14 -7.76
CA ALA A 636 0.67 -3.18 -6.72
C ALA A 636 0.72 -3.84 -5.34
N THR A 637 1.12 -3.11 -4.31
CA THR A 637 0.92 -3.54 -2.93
C THR A 637 -0.52 -3.27 -2.52
N SER A 638 -1.14 -4.26 -1.90
CA SER A 638 -2.61 -4.30 -1.78
C SER A 638 -3.10 -4.16 -0.33
N GLN A 639 -2.22 -3.67 0.55
CA GLN A 639 -2.37 -3.85 1.99
C GLN A 639 -2.40 -2.57 2.83
N SER A 640 -2.16 -1.38 2.26
CA SER A 640 -2.12 -0.18 3.11
C SER A 640 -3.47 0.08 3.76
N TYR A 641 -3.56 -0.14 5.07
CA TYR A 641 -4.76 0.19 5.84
C TYR A 641 -4.93 1.70 5.99
N TYR A 642 -3.85 2.47 5.86
CA TYR A 642 -3.85 3.90 6.06
C TYR A 642 -3.97 4.65 4.73
N HIS A 643 -4.92 5.58 4.64
CA HIS A 643 -5.22 6.38 3.45
C HIS A 643 -5.00 7.90 3.63
N GLY A 644 -4.62 8.34 4.83
CA GLY A 644 -4.25 9.72 5.11
C GLY A 644 -2.88 10.13 4.56
N ASP A 645 -2.24 11.12 5.18
CA ASP A 645 -0.84 11.46 4.95
C ASP A 645 -0.07 11.73 6.24
N THR A 646 1.26 11.69 6.18
CA THR A 646 2.14 11.91 7.33
C THR A 646 2.62 13.36 7.41
N LYS A 647 1.93 14.32 6.78
CA LYS A 647 2.36 15.71 6.78
C LYS A 647 2.18 16.32 8.17
N ALA A 648 3.19 17.06 8.61
CA ALA A 648 3.13 17.75 9.88
C ALA A 648 2.05 18.84 9.86
N LEU A 649 1.11 18.76 10.80
CA LEU A 649 0.10 19.79 11.05
C LEU A 649 0.59 20.64 12.22
N THR A 650 0.79 21.93 11.99
CA THR A 650 1.20 22.86 13.06
C THR A 650 0.03 23.75 13.44
N HIS A 651 -0.26 23.85 14.73
CA HIS A 651 -1.19 24.82 15.29
C HIS A 651 -0.43 25.99 15.92
N ARG A 652 -0.85 27.22 15.62
CA ARG A 652 -0.25 28.42 16.22
C ARG A 652 -1.03 28.83 17.46
N VAL A 653 -0.41 28.62 18.61
CA VAL A 653 -1.02 28.85 19.93
C VAL A 653 -1.07 30.35 20.27
N ASP A 654 0.00 31.06 19.94
CA ASP A 654 0.11 32.52 20.11
C ASP A 654 1.11 33.13 19.10
N GLN A 655 1.53 34.38 19.31
CA GLN A 655 2.46 35.05 18.41
C GLN A 655 3.86 34.39 18.36
N ASN A 656 4.29 33.73 19.41
CA ASN A 656 5.65 33.21 19.58
C ASN A 656 5.70 31.68 19.71
N ARG A 657 4.54 31.03 19.86
CA ARG A 657 4.46 29.59 20.09
C ARG A 657 3.61 28.89 19.05
N THR A 658 4.20 27.83 18.50
CA THR A 658 3.54 26.83 17.66
C THR A 658 3.61 25.47 18.34
N MET A 659 2.71 24.58 17.96
CA MET A 659 2.57 23.23 18.48
C MET A 659 2.32 22.28 17.33
N ASP A 660 3.02 21.15 17.30
CA ASP A 660 2.81 20.12 16.30
C ASP A 660 1.63 19.22 16.70
N VAL A 661 0.77 18.88 15.75
CA VAL A 661 -0.44 18.07 15.91
C VAL A 661 -0.39 16.92 14.90
N ASN A 662 0.62 16.06 15.02
CA ASN A 662 1.02 15.09 14.00
C ASN A 662 0.51 13.66 14.23
N LEU A 663 -0.45 13.47 15.14
CA LEU A 663 -0.96 12.13 15.42
C LEU A 663 -1.82 11.64 14.26
N THR A 664 -1.39 10.55 13.64
CA THR A 664 -2.09 9.92 12.50
C THR A 664 -2.34 8.44 12.78
N ALA A 665 -3.31 7.84 12.10
CA ALA A 665 -3.58 6.41 12.23
C ALA A 665 -2.43 5.53 11.69
N ALA A 666 -1.51 6.10 10.92
CA ALA A 666 -0.25 5.46 10.56
C ALA A 666 0.72 5.31 11.74
N HIS A 667 0.47 5.87 12.93
CA HIS A 667 1.42 5.82 14.05
C HIS A 667 1.80 4.37 14.43
N PRO A 668 3.07 4.08 14.80
CA PRO A 668 3.54 2.70 15.12
C PRO A 668 2.71 1.98 16.16
N THR A 669 2.24 2.70 17.17
CA THR A 669 1.37 2.16 18.21
C THR A 669 0.10 1.53 17.64
N PHE A 670 -0.63 2.21 16.75
CA PHE A 670 -1.87 1.68 16.18
C PHE A 670 -1.61 0.53 15.22
N GLU A 671 -0.53 0.61 14.44
CA GLU A 671 -0.14 -0.46 13.53
C GLU A 671 0.14 -1.76 14.28
N LYS A 672 0.88 -1.70 15.41
CA LYS A 672 1.11 -2.88 16.25
C LYS A 672 -0.18 -3.50 16.78
N MET A 673 -1.16 -2.66 17.16
CA MET A 673 -2.48 -3.13 17.61
C MET A 673 -3.23 -3.85 16.48
N ILE A 674 -3.28 -3.24 15.29
CA ILE A 674 -3.92 -3.80 14.09
C ILE A 674 -3.25 -5.13 13.73
N ARG A 675 -1.91 -5.18 13.71
CA ARG A 675 -1.13 -6.37 13.40
C ARG A 675 -1.37 -7.47 14.44
N ALA A 676 -1.36 -7.15 15.73
CA ALA A 676 -1.60 -8.12 16.80
C ALA A 676 -2.98 -8.79 16.66
N MET A 677 -4.04 -8.00 16.42
CA MET A 677 -5.40 -8.54 16.22
C MET A 677 -5.47 -9.37 14.94
N SER A 678 -4.92 -8.87 13.83
CA SER A 678 -4.97 -9.54 12.53
C SER A 678 -4.23 -10.88 12.50
N LEU A 679 -3.13 -11.00 13.24
CA LEU A 679 -2.40 -12.28 13.40
C LEU A 679 -3.23 -13.37 14.05
N ILE A 680 -4.18 -13.00 14.91
CA ILE A 680 -5.08 -13.95 15.59
C ILE A 680 -6.28 -14.29 14.71
N ILE A 681 -6.83 -13.30 14.01
CA ILE A 681 -8.02 -13.44 13.16
C ILE A 681 -7.76 -14.39 11.97
N GLN A 682 -6.57 -14.34 11.36
CA GLN A 682 -6.27 -15.12 10.14
C GLN A 682 -6.33 -16.65 10.35
N GLY A 683 -6.79 -17.33 9.30
CA GLY A 683 -6.98 -18.78 9.25
C GLY A 683 -8.15 -19.31 10.07
N ALA A 684 -8.99 -20.12 9.45
CA ALA A 684 -10.11 -20.78 10.10
C ALA A 684 -9.64 -22.04 10.86
N PHE A 685 -10.36 -22.40 11.93
CA PHE A 685 -10.11 -23.65 12.65
C PHE A 685 -10.21 -24.87 11.71
N GLY A 686 -9.33 -25.85 11.91
CA GLY A 686 -9.26 -27.07 11.11
C GLY A 686 -8.55 -26.90 9.75
N THR A 687 -8.01 -25.70 9.47
CA THR A 687 -7.20 -25.43 8.28
C THR A 687 -5.71 -25.42 8.61
N GLU A 688 -4.85 -25.54 7.61
CA GLU A 688 -3.39 -25.45 7.83
C GLU A 688 -2.98 -24.12 8.49
N GLY A 689 -3.63 -23.03 8.08
CA GLY A 689 -3.42 -21.71 8.67
C GLY A 689 -4.22 -21.44 9.94
N GLY A 690 -4.96 -22.42 10.45
CA GLY A 690 -5.71 -22.34 11.71
C GLY A 690 -4.79 -22.08 12.92
N LEU A 691 -5.34 -21.44 13.95
CA LEU A 691 -4.57 -21.02 15.14
C LEU A 691 -4.06 -22.21 15.97
N GLU A 692 -4.74 -23.34 15.91
CA GLU A 692 -4.36 -24.61 16.53
C GLU A 692 -3.04 -25.17 15.99
N ASN A 693 -2.74 -24.89 14.72
CA ASN A 693 -1.53 -25.32 14.01
C ASN A 693 -0.42 -24.25 14.05
N ASN A 694 -0.78 -22.98 14.31
CA ASN A 694 0.11 -21.82 14.27
C ASN A 694 0.11 -21.08 15.62
N ARG A 695 0.40 -21.82 16.71
CA ARG A 695 0.19 -21.36 18.10
C ARG A 695 1.13 -20.23 18.52
N ASP A 696 2.28 -20.13 17.88
CA ASP A 696 3.27 -19.06 18.06
C ASP A 696 2.69 -17.68 17.74
N ARG A 697 1.68 -17.58 16.87
CA ARG A 697 0.93 -16.33 16.61
C ARG A 697 0.32 -15.72 17.87
N VAL A 698 -0.09 -16.55 18.84
CA VAL A 698 -0.61 -16.06 20.13
C VAL A 698 0.46 -15.28 20.89
N THR A 699 1.68 -15.84 20.95
CA THR A 699 2.81 -15.18 21.63
C THR A 699 3.30 -13.95 20.88
N GLN A 700 3.30 -13.99 19.55
CA GLN A 700 3.68 -12.85 18.69
C GLN A 700 2.67 -11.70 18.85
N ALA A 701 1.37 -11.99 18.82
CA ALA A 701 0.32 -11.00 19.03
C ALA A 701 0.34 -10.42 20.44
N ALA A 702 0.56 -11.24 21.48
CA ALA A 702 0.69 -10.77 22.85
C ALA A 702 1.89 -9.81 23.02
N TYR A 703 3.03 -10.10 22.40
CA TYR A 703 4.18 -9.21 22.38
C TYR A 703 3.83 -7.84 21.76
N LEU A 704 3.22 -7.84 20.57
CA LEU A 704 2.85 -6.61 19.86
C LEU A 704 1.79 -5.79 20.62
N ALA A 705 0.81 -6.45 21.23
CA ALA A 705 -0.21 -5.79 22.04
C ALA A 705 0.39 -5.14 23.30
N GLU A 706 1.32 -5.82 23.98
CA GLU A 706 2.04 -5.23 25.11
C GLU A 706 2.93 -4.08 24.65
N ASP A 707 3.67 -4.22 23.54
CA ASP A 707 4.58 -3.20 23.03
C ASP A 707 3.82 -1.95 22.55
N ALA A 708 2.59 -2.12 22.03
CA ALA A 708 1.71 -1.00 21.73
C ALA A 708 1.27 -0.24 22.99
N ILE A 709 1.02 -0.93 24.10
CA ILE A 709 0.62 -0.30 25.37
C ILE A 709 1.81 0.33 26.08
N LYS A 710 2.96 -0.37 26.10
CA LYS A 710 4.18 0.01 26.78
C LYS A 710 5.41 -0.55 26.06
N SER A 711 6.20 0.34 25.46
CA SER A 711 7.37 -0.03 24.66
C SER A 711 8.67 0.30 25.41
N PRO A 712 9.73 -0.53 25.30
CA PRO A 712 9.72 -1.85 24.67
C PRO A 712 9.01 -2.89 25.55
N ALA A 713 8.24 -3.78 24.93
CA ALA A 713 7.75 -4.98 25.59
C ALA A 713 8.91 -5.90 26.01
N GLY A 714 8.70 -6.65 27.09
CA GLY A 714 9.68 -7.65 27.54
C GLY A 714 9.77 -8.83 26.56
N GLY A 715 10.98 -9.30 26.29
CA GLY A 715 11.24 -10.43 25.40
C GLY A 715 11.94 -10.03 24.11
N THR A 716 12.00 -10.94 23.15
CA THR A 716 12.58 -10.70 21.82
C THR A 716 11.44 -10.34 20.84
N PRO A 717 11.54 -9.22 20.10
CA PRO A 717 10.57 -8.88 19.07
C PRO A 717 10.39 -10.01 18.03
N PRO A 718 9.15 -10.38 17.67
CA PRO A 718 8.89 -11.51 16.79
C PRO A 718 9.27 -11.26 15.31
N PHE A 719 9.28 -10.01 14.87
CA PHE A 719 9.43 -9.64 13.45
C PHE A 719 10.56 -8.62 13.22
N GLY A 720 11.59 -8.65 14.07
CA GLY A 720 12.65 -7.66 14.08
C GLY A 720 12.30 -6.45 14.97
N ASP A 721 13.20 -5.47 15.00
CA ASP A 721 13.08 -4.34 15.93
C ASP A 721 11.83 -3.49 15.64
N GLU A 722 11.00 -3.32 16.66
CA GLU A 722 9.82 -2.44 16.62
C GLU A 722 10.21 -0.98 16.93
N ILE A 723 9.52 -0.02 16.31
CA ILE A 723 9.73 1.41 16.62
C ILE A 723 9.31 1.68 18.07
N THR A 724 10.22 2.18 18.89
CA THR A 724 10.04 2.36 20.34
C THR A 724 9.12 3.54 20.68
N THR A 725 7.82 3.34 20.48
CA THR A 725 6.74 4.24 20.91
C THR A 725 5.53 3.41 21.31
N ASP A 726 4.73 3.96 22.22
CA ASP A 726 3.58 3.28 22.83
C ASP A 726 2.42 4.25 23.07
N PHE A 727 1.35 3.71 23.64
CA PHE A 727 0.13 4.46 23.93
C PHE A 727 0.30 5.46 25.07
N ALA A 728 1.12 5.13 26.08
CA ALA A 728 1.42 6.03 27.19
C ALA A 728 2.06 7.33 26.69
N LYS A 729 2.97 7.25 25.70
CA LYS A 729 3.56 8.42 25.07
C LYS A 729 2.53 9.25 24.30
N ILE A 730 1.64 8.62 23.54
CA ILE A 730 0.56 9.33 22.81
C ILE A 730 -0.31 10.13 23.78
N ILE A 731 -0.79 9.51 24.85
CA ILE A 731 -1.64 10.18 25.87
C ILE A 731 -0.87 11.32 26.54
N SER A 732 0.41 11.10 26.88
CA SER A 732 1.25 12.12 27.51
C SER A 732 1.43 13.35 26.61
N ASP A 733 1.73 13.13 25.33
CA ASP A 733 1.89 14.21 24.35
C ASP A 733 0.57 14.98 24.17
N LEU A 734 -0.55 14.28 24.02
CA LEU A 734 -1.88 14.89 23.90
C LEU A 734 -2.27 15.71 25.14
N SER A 735 -2.03 15.16 26.33
CA SER A 735 -2.34 15.83 27.60
C SER A 735 -1.53 17.12 27.76
N PHE A 736 -0.27 17.11 27.34
CA PHE A 736 0.56 18.32 27.32
C PHE A 736 0.04 19.36 26.33
N GLN A 737 -0.41 18.93 25.14
CA GLN A 737 -1.00 19.81 24.13
C GLN A 737 -2.31 20.47 24.63
N GLN A 738 -3.20 19.70 25.26
CA GLN A 738 -4.42 20.23 25.88
C GLN A 738 -4.11 21.23 26.99
N LEU A 739 -3.19 20.89 27.90
CA LEU A 739 -2.77 21.78 28.99
C LEU A 739 -2.18 23.08 28.45
N LEU A 740 -1.38 22.99 27.39
CA LEU A 740 -0.81 24.15 26.71
C LEU A 740 -1.91 25.07 26.18
N LEU A 741 -2.84 24.55 25.36
CA LEU A 741 -3.91 25.36 24.79
C LEU A 741 -4.75 26.01 25.88
N ARG A 742 -5.18 25.23 26.88
CA ARG A 742 -6.00 25.73 27.99
C ARG A 742 -5.30 26.84 28.77
N THR A 743 -4.02 26.66 29.09
CA THR A 743 -3.23 27.69 29.80
C THR A 743 -3.08 28.95 28.95
N SER A 744 -2.87 28.79 27.64
CA SER A 744 -2.77 29.91 26.69
C SER A 744 -4.08 30.69 26.59
N VAL A 745 -5.22 29.99 26.45
CA VAL A 745 -6.55 30.61 26.40
C VAL A 745 -6.84 31.41 27.66
N ILE A 746 -6.55 30.85 28.84
CA ILE A 746 -6.73 31.57 30.12
C ILE A 746 -5.86 32.84 30.15
N GLY A 747 -4.57 32.73 29.82
CA GLY A 747 -3.67 33.88 29.80
C GLY A 747 -4.07 34.96 28.80
N GLN A 748 -4.56 34.56 27.62
CA GLN A 748 -5.05 35.48 26.59
C GLN A 748 -6.36 36.17 27.03
N LYS A 749 -7.28 35.46 27.70
CA LYS A 749 -8.50 36.04 28.28
C LYS A 749 -8.18 37.05 29.36
N ASP A 750 -7.25 36.74 30.26
CA ASP A 750 -6.77 37.67 31.29
C ASP A 750 -6.13 38.93 30.67
N SER A 751 -5.32 38.74 29.63
CA SER A 751 -4.76 39.84 28.85
C SER A 751 -5.85 40.70 28.21
N ASN A 752 -6.87 40.10 27.58
CA ASN A 752 -7.99 40.82 26.99
C ASN A 752 -8.82 41.59 28.02
N ASN A 753 -9.03 41.03 29.20
CA ASN A 753 -9.70 41.73 30.31
C ASN A 753 -8.89 42.96 30.76
N LEU A 754 -7.56 42.83 30.89
CA LEU A 754 -6.69 43.94 31.24
C LEU A 754 -6.67 45.03 30.15
N LEU A 755 -6.53 44.63 28.89
CA LEU A 755 -6.58 45.53 27.73
C LEU A 755 -7.93 46.25 27.65
N GLY A 756 -9.04 45.53 27.85
CA GLY A 756 -10.39 46.09 27.93
C GLY A 756 -10.57 47.10 29.05
N GLY A 757 -9.93 46.88 30.20
CA GLY A 757 -9.88 47.84 31.30
C GLY A 757 -9.10 49.12 30.93
N TYR A 758 -7.99 49.00 30.19
CA TYR A 758 -7.26 50.18 29.70
C TYR A 758 -8.01 50.94 28.61
N ILE A 759 -8.66 50.23 27.68
CA ILE A 759 -9.52 50.81 26.64
C ILE A 759 -10.67 51.58 27.31
N SER A 760 -11.36 50.96 28.27
CA SER A 760 -12.46 51.60 29.02
C SER A 760 -12.01 52.88 29.74
N LYS A 761 -10.79 52.92 30.31
CA LYS A 761 -10.26 54.14 30.94
C LYS A 761 -9.95 55.28 29.96
N ILE A 762 -9.73 54.97 28.69
CA ILE A 762 -9.47 55.96 27.63
C ILE A 762 -10.81 56.42 27.02
N GLU A 763 -11.72 55.47 26.80
CA GLU A 763 -12.96 55.71 26.09
C GLU A 763 -14.12 56.18 26.96
N ASN A 764 -14.22 55.73 28.21
CA ASN A 764 -15.38 56.02 29.05
C ASN A 764 -15.21 57.36 29.76
N VAL A 765 -16.29 58.13 29.79
CA VAL A 765 -16.36 59.41 30.52
C VAL A 765 -16.82 59.15 31.96
N ASP A 766 -16.41 59.99 32.90
CA ASP A 766 -17.03 60.01 34.23
C ASP A 766 -18.47 60.55 34.11
N GLU A 767 -19.46 59.69 34.33
CA GLU A 767 -20.88 60.04 34.21
C GLU A 767 -21.26 61.23 35.11
N THR A 768 -20.66 61.34 36.30
CA THR A 768 -20.96 62.41 37.25
C THR A 768 -20.46 63.75 36.72
N GLU A 769 -19.24 63.76 36.16
CA GLU A 769 -18.65 64.93 35.53
C GLU A 769 -19.43 65.32 34.26
N ALA A 770 -19.81 64.34 33.43
CA ALA A 770 -20.57 64.55 32.21
C ALA A 770 -21.97 65.15 32.48
N ILE A 771 -22.69 64.63 33.49
CA ILE A 771 -24.00 65.16 33.92
C ILE A 771 -23.84 66.59 34.45
N THR A 772 -22.81 66.85 35.27
CA THR A 772 -22.54 68.18 35.80
C THR A 772 -22.27 69.18 34.67
N ASN A 773 -21.42 68.82 33.71
CA ASN A 773 -21.12 69.63 32.54
C ASN A 773 -22.35 69.89 31.66
N LEU A 774 -23.24 68.90 31.51
CA LEU A 774 -24.49 69.04 30.76
C LEU A 774 -25.43 70.06 31.43
N LEU A 775 -25.61 69.95 32.75
CA LEU A 775 -26.46 70.87 33.53
C LEU A 775 -25.89 72.29 33.50
N GLU A 776 -24.57 72.45 33.69
CA GLU A 776 -23.90 73.74 33.58
C GLU A 776 -24.08 74.36 32.18
N ALA A 777 -23.91 73.58 31.11
CA ALA A 777 -24.11 74.05 29.74
C ALA A 777 -25.57 74.48 29.48
N GLN A 778 -26.56 73.73 30.01
CA GLN A 778 -27.97 74.09 29.91
C GLN A 778 -28.28 75.42 30.63
N HIS A 779 -27.77 75.60 31.85
CA HIS A 779 -27.93 76.84 32.61
C HIS A 779 -27.24 78.03 31.93
N ALA A 780 -26.01 77.84 31.43
CA ALA A 780 -25.25 78.86 30.71
C ALA A 780 -25.94 79.28 29.40
N LEU A 781 -26.56 78.33 28.69
CA LEU A 781 -27.33 78.61 27.48
C LEU A 781 -28.59 79.44 27.81
N GLN A 782 -29.31 79.07 28.87
CA GLN A 782 -30.47 79.83 29.36
C GLN A 782 -30.09 81.27 29.74
N ALA A 783 -28.97 81.46 30.44
CA ALA A 783 -28.44 82.78 30.78
C ALA A 783 -28.01 83.57 29.52
N SER A 784 -27.39 82.92 28.53
CA SER A 784 -26.99 83.54 27.27
C SER A 784 -28.19 84.01 26.43
N TYR A 785 -29.28 83.24 26.39
CA TYR A 785 -30.53 83.66 25.75
C TYR A 785 -31.16 84.87 26.43
N GLN A 786 -31.15 84.91 27.76
CA GLN A 786 -31.64 86.07 28.53
C GLN A 786 -30.78 87.32 28.26
N ALA A 787 -29.46 87.18 28.18
CA ALA A 787 -28.55 88.27 27.86
C ALA A 787 -28.74 88.78 26.42
N LEU A 788 -28.87 87.87 25.44
CA LEU A 788 -29.14 88.22 24.04
C LEU A 788 -30.48 88.96 23.90
N SER A 789 -31.53 88.47 24.58
CA SER A 789 -32.85 89.13 24.63
C SER A 789 -32.76 90.55 25.20
N ARG A 790 -31.97 90.76 26.28
CA ARG A 790 -31.73 92.09 26.84
C ARG A 790 -30.99 93.02 25.87
N VAL A 791 -29.98 92.52 25.15
CA VAL A 791 -29.23 93.30 24.15
C VAL A 791 -30.12 93.70 22.96
N PHE A 792 -31.05 92.85 22.53
CA PHE A 792 -32.03 93.19 21.49
C PHE A 792 -33.11 94.18 21.96
N ASN A 793 -33.46 94.17 23.25
CA ASN A 793 -34.38 95.15 23.85
C ASN A 793 -33.71 96.48 24.25
N MET A 794 -32.38 96.60 24.15
CA MET A 794 -31.70 97.89 24.25
C MET A 794 -31.74 98.62 22.90
N SER A 795 -32.92 99.05 22.49
CA SER A 795 -33.05 100.00 21.39
C SER A 795 -32.83 101.42 21.92
N LEU A 796 -32.14 102.30 21.18
CA LEU A 796 -32.00 103.71 21.55
C LEU A 796 -33.36 104.42 21.63
N ALA A 797 -34.42 103.84 21.05
CA ALA A 797 -35.78 104.36 21.12
C ALA A 797 -36.46 104.10 22.48
N ASP A 798 -35.92 103.23 23.33
CA ASP A 798 -36.43 102.98 24.69
C ASP A 798 -35.63 103.70 25.79
N PHE A 799 -34.51 104.36 25.42
CA PHE A 799 -33.67 105.13 26.36
C PHE A 799 -33.83 106.65 26.21
N LEU A 800 -34.41 107.12 25.09
CA LEU A 800 -34.89 108.50 24.90
C LEU A 800 -36.35 108.58 25.28
#